data_AF-D4GQA6-F1
#
_entry.id   AF-D4GQA6-F1
#
_cell.length_a   1.000
_cell.length_b   1.000
_cell.length_c   1.000
_cell.angle_alpha   90.00
_cell.angle_beta   90.00
_cell.angle_gamma   90.00
#
_symmetry.space_group_name_H-M   'P 1'
#
loop_
_entity.id
_entity.type
_entity.pdbx_description
1 polymer ?
#
loop_
_entity_poly.entity_id
_entity_poly.type
_entity_poly.pdbx_seq_one_letter_code
_entity_poly.pdbx_strand_id
1 'polypeptide(L)'
;MVATSSEDIEDLIDRYRDKHDWERDKAHVQNTSKVIRQLVQAIVETGSVDEYAMRTVYNLCQNDDALQPENKKERIDNLDIDSTAKSEIKERIDEGTGIVGKGTYSVPIEGHEEEAFNLLSTAIRSDNRDEIDPAIEEFANLEIEGIQNGIISPILYFLHPTKYPISNHRSRTGMQKFFGYEMSGRLTSYLTEVEKFHEVRADYPFKNDFRHLDSFFNWVEEQESVLGEQSTKPVAEISDDANLYWVNQHNPPEIEEEYLRAKTDGLWHHNLDKLSIGDVVFHNFDNELIGISTVIENAETYTSRDEEYYRVEVDLRSFGEPVPVDDDLKKRLGQDQYRTEKYYSIDKNGNLNEAYLANLSRSAAEFLLSQVDSIEESETPVETSGSPRRIWQITPARGGEYWGTWMQHGIASIGYGLDHKVTNDVADIDDVDELSDGELVEIAAEAGDNHGRGMAYRFQYEIDEGDVIIAKQGRTSESDIIYGIGIVTAAHREKSYPEINHSDVVSVDWKVTFGESGVDIDVGSDSDSIKTYTLDTLDPEYYRDLTSELADKGDVDRDELLALVFDELSQDDEGETTDEGTNHYWISANPSIWKVESIEDGDEVFYTAYNRKGNKRRIFGAFEEASPGDKVLFYESQPVQAIVAEGTIREGLHKDEHEEYDEPVDGITIEYSRAMETISWDQLTAVPDLEDASPIRNRAQGSLFPLTEDEFETILALEDPIEDGVSQDAINQLKTKLTSPEVDVSIPNSLYFDDADRLRREIEASLRSGKHLIFTGPPGTGKTKLAKAICESATTHEQVDDYRFTTATSEWTAFDTIGGYVPSTGDGGQELLFEPRLFLKCFRQDRVVNEWLIIDEINRSDIDKAFGQLFSVLSGDSTELPYERDRTVELRSLSNSTTDEELAEIIGNPDAFPVTPSWRLIATMNTYDKTSLYEMSYAFMRRFNFVHVGVPPLTTDDGVRTSLLDPDGTDNYATAWLADDESLRPILADVYPVVAVLWQRINEHRVIGPSIVYDIIRYLGSYDDAGGSRKDALTSAVVSLVYPQLEGMRPEQQKQLIRSLTDQNVATENGPVTLDLDKSLLQQKAADFFGITFDDDA
;
A
#
# COMPACT_ATOMS: atom_id res chain seq x y z
N MET A 1 38.67 -27.71 -1.73
CA MET A 1 39.33 -28.82 -2.47
C MET A 1 38.22 -29.78 -2.85
N VAL A 2 38.06 -30.12 -4.13
CA VAL A 2 37.12 -31.17 -4.55
C VAL A 2 37.87 -32.50 -4.51
N ALA A 3 37.31 -33.50 -3.83
CA ALA A 3 37.90 -34.83 -3.68
C ALA A 3 37.11 -35.84 -4.53
N THR A 4 37.81 -36.58 -5.39
CA THR A 4 37.22 -37.47 -6.40
C THR A 4 37.84 -38.86 -6.37
N SER A 5 37.96 -39.44 -5.17
CA SER A 5 38.30 -40.85 -4.97
C SER A 5 37.28 -41.55 -4.08
N SER A 6 37.10 -42.85 -4.27
CA SER A 6 36.24 -43.68 -3.41
C SER A 6 36.80 -43.87 -2.00
N GLU A 7 38.07 -43.54 -1.75
CA GLU A 7 38.66 -43.56 -0.41
C GLU A 7 38.25 -42.30 0.39
N ASP A 8 37.84 -41.20 -0.26
CA ASP A 8 37.41 -39.95 0.41
C ASP A 8 35.96 -39.99 0.90
N ILE A 9 35.06 -40.74 0.22
CA ILE A 9 33.62 -40.80 0.56
C ILE A 9 33.35 -41.66 1.80
N GLU A 10 34.06 -42.79 1.97
CA GLU A 10 33.99 -43.59 3.21
C GLU A 10 34.47 -42.76 4.41
N ASP A 11 35.59 -42.02 4.26
CA ASP A 11 36.14 -41.11 5.28
C ASP A 11 35.23 -39.90 5.57
N LEU A 12 34.38 -39.46 4.63
CA LEU A 12 33.32 -38.47 4.88
C LEU A 12 32.16 -39.07 5.69
N ILE A 13 31.69 -40.25 5.30
CA ILE A 13 30.55 -40.93 5.94
C ILE A 13 30.89 -41.35 7.38
N ASP A 14 32.11 -41.80 7.65
CA ASP A 14 32.53 -42.12 9.03
C ASP A 14 32.70 -40.87 9.90
N ARG A 15 33.20 -39.75 9.34
CA ARG A 15 33.22 -38.45 10.05
C ARG A 15 31.83 -37.90 10.34
N TYR A 16 30.87 -38.12 9.46
CA TYR A 16 29.45 -37.83 9.71
C TYR A 16 28.92 -38.70 10.86
N ARG A 17 29.12 -40.02 10.78
CA ARG A 17 28.64 -41.02 11.78
C ARG A 17 29.23 -40.82 13.18
N ASP A 18 30.45 -40.29 13.29
CA ASP A 18 31.09 -39.94 14.57
C ASP A 18 30.60 -38.61 15.17
N LYS A 19 30.06 -37.69 14.36
CA LYS A 19 29.58 -36.36 14.81
C LYS A 19 28.06 -36.25 14.98
N HIS A 20 27.28 -36.94 14.15
CA HIS A 20 25.83 -36.72 14.01
C HIS A 20 25.01 -37.51 15.04
N ASP A 21 24.14 -36.84 15.79
CA ASP A 21 23.23 -37.46 16.77
C ASP A 21 22.00 -38.09 16.09
N TRP A 22 22.22 -39.27 15.52
CA TRP A 22 21.16 -40.05 14.86
C TRP A 22 19.94 -40.30 15.75
N GLU A 23 20.08 -40.45 17.07
CA GLU A 23 18.93 -40.77 17.92
C GLU A 23 18.02 -39.55 18.14
N ARG A 24 18.53 -38.31 17.97
CA ARG A 24 17.72 -37.09 17.90
C ARG A 24 16.91 -37.02 16.61
N ASP A 25 17.54 -37.11 15.45
CA ASP A 25 16.88 -37.08 14.13
C ASP A 25 15.81 -38.16 13.98
N LYS A 26 16.13 -39.37 14.43
CA LYS A 26 15.22 -40.51 14.49
C LYS A 26 14.00 -40.27 15.39
N ALA A 27 14.18 -39.63 16.56
CA ALA A 27 13.06 -39.33 17.45
C ALA A 27 12.11 -38.29 16.84
N HIS A 28 12.68 -37.27 16.19
CA HIS A 28 11.97 -36.22 15.46
C HIS A 28 11.13 -36.80 14.30
N VAL A 29 11.77 -37.55 13.40
CA VAL A 29 11.09 -38.30 12.31
C VAL A 29 9.99 -39.21 12.86
N GLN A 30 10.26 -39.94 13.95
CA GLN A 30 9.26 -40.79 14.59
C GLN A 30 8.11 -40.02 15.24
N ASN A 31 8.19 -38.71 15.46
CA ASN A 31 7.03 -37.91 15.80
C ASN A 31 6.24 -37.57 14.52
N THR A 32 6.86 -36.90 13.56
CA THR A 32 6.20 -36.44 12.33
C THR A 32 5.54 -37.59 11.55
N SER A 33 6.20 -38.75 11.43
CA SER A 33 5.61 -39.96 10.81
C SER A 33 4.34 -40.46 11.51
N LYS A 34 4.17 -40.25 12.82
CA LYS A 34 2.91 -40.58 13.51
C LYS A 34 1.82 -39.59 13.15
N VAL A 35 2.13 -38.28 13.22
CA VAL A 35 1.17 -37.21 12.92
C VAL A 35 0.67 -37.35 11.48
N ILE A 36 1.57 -37.52 10.51
CA ILE A 36 1.23 -37.72 9.09
C ILE A 36 0.46 -39.02 8.87
N ARG A 37 0.87 -40.15 9.47
CA ARG A 37 0.09 -41.41 9.37
C ARG A 37 -1.31 -41.27 9.97
N GLN A 38 -1.49 -40.52 11.07
CA GLN A 38 -2.80 -40.29 11.67
C GLN A 38 -3.67 -39.35 10.84
N LEU A 39 -3.08 -38.29 10.28
CA LEU A 39 -3.75 -37.38 9.35
C LEU A 39 -4.21 -38.11 8.08
N VAL A 40 -3.30 -38.83 7.42
CA VAL A 40 -3.63 -39.60 6.21
C VAL A 40 -4.65 -40.69 6.50
N GLN A 41 -4.58 -41.37 7.66
CA GLN A 41 -5.61 -42.33 8.07
C GLN A 41 -6.98 -41.66 8.26
N ALA A 42 -7.04 -40.49 8.92
CA ALA A 42 -8.29 -39.76 9.15
C ALA A 42 -8.91 -39.24 7.84
N ILE A 43 -8.09 -38.78 6.89
CA ILE A 43 -8.53 -38.41 5.53
C ILE A 43 -9.03 -39.66 4.78
N VAL A 44 -8.29 -40.77 4.80
CA VAL A 44 -8.68 -42.03 4.14
C VAL A 44 -9.93 -42.69 4.76
N GLU A 45 -10.35 -42.25 5.95
CA GLU A 45 -11.59 -42.66 6.62
C GLU A 45 -12.82 -41.82 6.22
N THR A 46 -12.67 -40.64 5.61
CA THR A 46 -13.80 -39.87 5.03
C THR A 46 -14.38 -40.54 3.78
N GLY A 47 -13.48 -41.13 2.97
CA GLY A 47 -13.79 -41.70 1.66
C GLY A 47 -13.38 -40.85 0.45
N SER A 48 -12.77 -39.67 0.66
CA SER A 48 -12.23 -38.81 -0.39
C SER A 48 -11.02 -37.99 0.08
N VAL A 49 -10.34 -37.32 -0.84
CA VAL A 49 -9.33 -36.29 -0.57
C VAL A 49 -9.57 -35.10 -1.52
N ASP A 50 -9.40 -33.87 -1.04
CA ASP A 50 -9.39 -32.67 -1.88
C ASP A 50 -7.97 -32.05 -1.87
N GLU A 51 -7.70 -31.06 -2.73
CA GLU A 51 -6.40 -30.36 -2.71
C GLU A 51 -6.08 -29.82 -1.31
N TYR A 52 -7.07 -29.29 -0.57
CA TYR A 52 -6.82 -28.74 0.76
C TYR A 52 -6.28 -29.81 1.72
N ALA A 53 -6.85 -31.02 1.70
CA ALA A 53 -6.38 -32.16 2.48
C ALA A 53 -5.01 -32.66 2.02
N MET A 54 -4.80 -32.83 0.71
CA MET A 54 -3.53 -33.30 0.16
C MET A 54 -2.39 -32.32 0.44
N ARG A 55 -2.65 -31.01 0.26
CA ARG A 55 -1.77 -29.91 0.67
C ARG A 55 -1.51 -29.93 2.18
N THR A 56 -2.52 -30.13 3.01
CA THR A 56 -2.32 -30.18 4.48
C THR A 56 -1.41 -31.33 4.89
N VAL A 57 -1.47 -32.49 4.22
CA VAL A 57 -0.49 -33.59 4.41
C VAL A 57 0.93 -33.15 4.01
N TYR A 58 1.10 -32.46 2.88
CA TYR A 58 2.41 -31.92 2.47
C TYR A 58 2.95 -30.86 3.44
N ASN A 59 2.13 -29.90 3.87
CA ASN A 59 2.47 -28.85 4.81
C ASN A 59 2.91 -29.39 6.20
N LEU A 60 2.45 -30.58 6.61
CA LEU A 60 2.95 -31.26 7.81
C LEU A 60 4.32 -31.96 7.61
N CYS A 61 4.79 -32.10 6.37
CA CYS A 61 6.14 -32.57 6.05
C CYS A 61 7.20 -31.46 6.16
N GLN A 62 6.80 -30.20 5.99
CA GLN A 62 7.65 -29.00 6.04
C GLN A 62 8.20 -28.76 7.46
N ASN A 63 9.42 -28.23 7.58
CA ASN A 63 10.01 -27.81 8.84
C ASN A 63 9.34 -26.53 9.36
N ASP A 64 9.76 -26.02 10.52
CA ASP A 64 9.09 -24.88 11.14
C ASP A 64 9.48 -23.54 10.49
N ASP A 65 10.69 -23.43 9.95
CA ASP A 65 11.15 -22.27 9.15
C ASP A 65 10.34 -22.07 7.85
N ALA A 66 9.78 -23.16 7.33
CA ALA A 66 8.86 -23.14 6.19
C ALA A 66 7.40 -22.97 6.62
N LEU A 67 6.96 -23.60 7.72
CA LEU A 67 5.61 -23.43 8.26
C LEU A 67 5.56 -23.69 9.77
N GLN A 68 5.18 -22.69 10.55
CA GLN A 68 5.18 -22.78 12.02
C GLN A 68 4.18 -23.85 12.56
N PRO A 69 4.43 -24.46 13.74
CA PRO A 69 3.57 -25.48 14.36
C PRO A 69 2.11 -25.03 14.53
N GLU A 70 1.88 -23.74 14.80
CA GLU A 70 0.55 -23.15 14.98
C GLU A 70 -0.22 -23.11 13.66
N ASN A 71 0.42 -22.69 12.57
CA ASN A 71 -0.16 -22.69 11.23
C ASN A 71 -0.42 -24.13 10.72
N LYS A 72 0.42 -25.09 11.13
CA LYS A 72 0.17 -26.53 10.91
C LYS A 72 -1.08 -26.99 11.65
N LYS A 73 -1.29 -26.58 12.91
CA LYS A 73 -2.48 -26.91 13.73
C LYS A 73 -3.76 -26.29 13.13
N GLU A 74 -3.72 -25.03 12.71
CA GLU A 74 -4.86 -24.33 12.10
C GLU A 74 -5.35 -25.01 10.81
N ARG A 75 -4.43 -25.49 9.97
CA ARG A 75 -4.80 -26.25 8.75
C ARG A 75 -5.54 -27.56 9.07
N ILE A 76 -5.29 -28.20 10.21
CA ILE A 76 -6.06 -29.37 10.66
C ILE A 76 -7.51 -29.01 11.00
N ASP A 77 -7.77 -27.81 11.50
CA ASP A 77 -9.13 -27.39 11.89
C ASP A 77 -10.06 -27.19 10.69
N ASN A 78 -9.52 -26.89 9.52
CA ASN A 78 -10.27 -26.69 8.27
C ASN A 78 -10.59 -27.99 7.49
N LEU A 79 -10.02 -29.14 7.88
CA LEU A 79 -10.26 -30.43 7.23
C LEU A 79 -11.64 -31.02 7.57
N ASP A 80 -12.24 -31.80 6.67
CA ASP A 80 -13.49 -32.55 6.97
C ASP A 80 -13.20 -33.93 7.60
N ILE A 81 -12.50 -33.94 8.74
CA ILE A 81 -12.17 -35.15 9.52
C ILE A 81 -12.72 -35.06 10.95
N ASP A 82 -12.89 -36.21 11.61
CA ASP A 82 -13.47 -36.31 12.96
C ASP A 82 -12.78 -35.39 13.99
N SER A 83 -13.56 -34.76 14.86
CA SER A 83 -13.06 -33.77 15.82
C SER A 83 -12.16 -34.37 16.92
N THR A 84 -12.32 -35.66 17.24
CA THR A 84 -11.37 -36.41 18.07
C THR A 84 -10.05 -36.58 17.35
N ALA A 85 -10.09 -36.96 16.06
CA ALA A 85 -8.89 -37.08 15.22
C ALA A 85 -8.16 -35.74 15.07
N LYS A 86 -8.87 -34.62 14.81
CA LYS A 86 -8.29 -33.27 14.81
C LYS A 86 -7.55 -32.97 16.11
N SER A 87 -8.19 -33.22 17.24
CA SER A 87 -7.61 -32.98 18.58
C SER A 87 -6.36 -33.85 18.80
N GLU A 88 -6.45 -35.15 18.52
CA GLU A 88 -5.36 -36.11 18.63
C GLU A 88 -4.18 -35.81 17.68
N ILE A 89 -4.41 -35.21 16.51
CA ILE A 89 -3.37 -34.78 15.58
C ILE A 89 -2.69 -33.52 16.13
N LYS A 90 -3.46 -32.49 16.51
CA LYS A 90 -2.94 -31.21 17.01
C LYS A 90 -2.18 -31.35 18.33
N GLU A 91 -2.57 -32.27 19.22
CA GLU A 91 -1.83 -32.63 20.45
C GLU A 91 -0.43 -33.22 20.20
N ARG A 92 -0.07 -33.53 18.95
CA ARG A 92 1.22 -34.13 18.56
C ARG A 92 2.05 -33.26 17.61
N ILE A 93 1.55 -32.08 17.26
CA ILE A 93 2.29 -31.06 16.50
C ILE A 93 3.01 -30.16 17.50
N ASP A 94 4.29 -30.41 17.71
CA ASP A 94 5.19 -29.60 18.54
C ASP A 94 6.27 -28.92 17.68
N GLU A 95 7.07 -28.04 18.28
CA GLU A 95 8.32 -27.52 17.69
C GLU A 95 9.22 -28.70 17.26
N GLY A 96 9.65 -28.72 16.00
CA GLY A 96 10.27 -29.88 15.35
C GLY A 96 9.27 -30.86 14.72
N THR A 97 8.17 -30.37 14.12
CA THR A 97 7.23 -31.23 13.36
C THR A 97 7.38 -31.02 11.85
N GLY A 98 8.33 -31.76 11.25
CA GLY A 98 8.60 -31.81 9.81
C GLY A 98 10.03 -31.38 9.44
N ILE A 99 10.50 -31.77 8.25
CA ILE A 99 11.93 -31.69 7.86
C ILE A 99 12.20 -31.19 6.43
N VAL A 100 11.16 -30.98 5.61
CA VAL A 100 11.30 -30.40 4.26
C VAL A 100 11.48 -28.89 4.39
N GLY A 101 12.26 -28.27 3.49
CA GLY A 101 12.37 -26.80 3.46
C GLY A 101 11.11 -26.12 2.93
N LYS A 102 11.24 -24.84 2.56
CA LYS A 102 10.21 -24.14 1.79
C LYS A 102 9.95 -24.85 0.46
N GLY A 103 8.72 -24.78 -0.01
CA GLY A 103 8.21 -25.44 -1.21
C GLY A 103 6.77 -25.00 -1.46
N THR A 104 6.21 -25.39 -2.61
CA THR A 104 4.92 -24.87 -3.11
C THR A 104 3.76 -25.05 -2.11
N TYR A 105 2.90 -24.03 -2.04
CA TYR A 105 1.65 -24.08 -1.28
C TYR A 105 0.45 -24.48 -2.15
N SER A 106 0.68 -25.18 -3.26
CA SER A 106 -0.32 -25.78 -4.14
C SER A 106 -0.02 -27.27 -4.29
N VAL A 107 -1.07 -28.10 -4.34
CA VAL A 107 -0.99 -29.52 -4.68
C VAL A 107 -2.19 -29.82 -5.59
N PRO A 108 -2.13 -29.38 -6.87
CA PRO A 108 -3.29 -29.26 -7.76
C PRO A 108 -3.77 -30.64 -8.25
N ILE A 109 -4.55 -31.33 -7.42
CA ILE A 109 -5.16 -32.63 -7.73
C ILE A 109 -6.63 -32.50 -8.19
N GLU A 110 -7.05 -31.31 -8.64
CA GLU A 110 -8.42 -31.10 -9.13
C GLU A 110 -8.69 -31.96 -10.37
N GLY A 111 -9.75 -32.77 -10.33
CA GLY A 111 -10.05 -33.77 -11.36
C GLY A 111 -9.23 -35.08 -11.26
N HIS A 112 -8.38 -35.23 -10.24
CA HIS A 112 -7.53 -36.39 -9.96
C HIS A 112 -7.66 -36.88 -8.51
N GLU A 113 -8.79 -36.56 -7.85
CA GLU A 113 -9.03 -36.83 -6.44
C GLU A 113 -9.20 -38.33 -6.14
N GLU A 114 -9.74 -39.13 -7.09
CA GLU A 114 -9.89 -40.57 -6.91
C GLU A 114 -8.52 -41.27 -6.92
N GLU A 115 -7.62 -40.87 -7.82
CA GLU A 115 -6.25 -41.40 -7.90
C GLU A 115 -5.39 -40.94 -6.72
N ALA A 116 -5.50 -39.67 -6.30
CA ALA A 116 -4.84 -39.17 -5.09
C ALA A 116 -5.34 -39.92 -3.84
N PHE A 117 -6.65 -40.17 -3.72
CA PHE A 117 -7.23 -40.98 -2.66
C PHE A 117 -6.71 -42.42 -2.71
N ASN A 118 -6.65 -43.04 -3.89
CA ASN A 118 -6.16 -44.41 -4.08
C ASN A 118 -4.67 -44.55 -3.71
N LEU A 119 -3.83 -43.56 -4.03
CA LEU A 119 -2.44 -43.49 -3.61
C LEU A 119 -2.32 -43.45 -2.07
N LEU A 120 -2.96 -42.48 -1.41
CA LEU A 120 -2.93 -42.36 0.05
C LEU A 120 -3.52 -43.59 0.76
N SER A 121 -4.66 -44.08 0.27
CA SER A 121 -5.37 -45.27 0.75
C SER A 121 -4.49 -46.52 0.69
N THR A 122 -3.79 -46.73 -0.42
CA THR A 122 -2.88 -47.87 -0.58
C THR A 122 -1.64 -47.70 0.31
N ALA A 123 -1.05 -46.50 0.34
CA ALA A 123 0.14 -46.20 1.12
C ALA A 123 -0.09 -46.27 2.65
N ILE A 124 -1.28 -45.96 3.17
CA ILE A 124 -1.58 -46.09 4.61
C ILE A 124 -2.00 -47.50 5.01
N ARG A 125 -2.68 -48.24 4.12
CA ARG A 125 -3.24 -49.58 4.41
C ARG A 125 -2.24 -50.72 4.18
N SER A 126 -1.28 -50.58 3.27
CA SER A 126 -0.25 -51.58 3.02
C SER A 126 1.09 -51.25 3.68
N ASP A 127 1.91 -52.29 3.87
CA ASP A 127 3.32 -52.18 4.24
C ASP A 127 4.23 -52.84 3.19
N ASN A 128 3.71 -53.23 2.01
CA ASN A 128 4.47 -53.90 0.96
C ASN A 128 4.71 -53.04 -0.29
N ARG A 129 5.94 -53.03 -0.82
CA ARG A 129 6.25 -52.31 -2.08
C ARG A 129 5.57 -52.95 -3.29
N ASP A 130 5.36 -54.27 -3.32
CA ASP A 130 4.61 -54.93 -4.41
C ASP A 130 3.15 -54.43 -4.54
N GLU A 131 2.61 -53.75 -3.51
CA GLU A 131 1.25 -53.21 -3.46
C GLU A 131 1.22 -51.67 -3.57
N ILE A 132 2.22 -50.98 -3.02
CA ILE A 132 2.28 -49.50 -3.00
C ILE A 132 2.96 -48.94 -4.25
N ASP A 133 4.02 -49.57 -4.77
CA ASP A 133 4.73 -49.09 -5.96
C ASP A 133 3.80 -48.98 -7.19
N PRO A 134 2.88 -49.92 -7.48
CA PRO A 134 1.91 -49.75 -8.58
C PRO A 134 0.98 -48.55 -8.42
N ALA A 135 0.60 -48.18 -7.19
CA ALA A 135 -0.24 -47.00 -6.95
C ALA A 135 0.54 -45.69 -7.10
N ILE A 136 1.85 -45.70 -6.78
CA ILE A 136 2.76 -44.59 -7.09
C ILE A 136 2.94 -44.47 -8.61
N GLU A 137 3.12 -45.59 -9.32
CA GLU A 137 3.24 -45.62 -10.78
C GLU A 137 1.95 -45.15 -11.47
N GLU A 138 0.77 -45.58 -11.00
CA GLU A 138 -0.54 -45.15 -11.52
C GLU A 138 -0.74 -43.64 -11.36
N PHE A 139 -0.51 -43.08 -10.18
CA PHE A 139 -0.63 -41.63 -9.93
C PHE A 139 0.45 -40.82 -10.68
N ALA A 140 1.68 -41.34 -10.81
CA ALA A 140 2.76 -40.67 -11.54
C ALA A 140 2.48 -40.55 -13.04
N ASN A 141 1.85 -41.55 -13.65
CA ASN A 141 1.52 -41.59 -15.07
C ASN A 141 0.33 -40.68 -15.46
N LEU A 142 -0.26 -39.95 -14.51
CA LEU A 142 -1.22 -38.88 -14.79
C LEU A 142 -0.53 -37.60 -15.30
N GLU A 143 0.78 -37.44 -15.03
CA GLU A 143 1.60 -36.28 -15.43
C GLU A 143 0.98 -34.92 -15.08
N ILE A 144 0.33 -34.85 -13.90
CA ILE A 144 -0.39 -33.67 -13.39
C ILE A 144 0.55 -32.47 -13.28
N GLU A 145 0.15 -31.36 -13.90
CA GLU A 145 0.91 -30.10 -13.93
C GLU A 145 1.17 -29.58 -12.50
N GLY A 146 2.40 -29.14 -12.23
CA GLY A 146 2.84 -28.74 -10.89
C GLY A 146 3.19 -29.87 -9.90
N ILE A 147 2.88 -31.15 -10.17
CA ILE A 147 3.14 -32.25 -9.22
C ILE A 147 4.46 -32.98 -9.50
N GLN A 148 5.47 -32.72 -8.67
CA GLN A 148 6.84 -33.25 -8.80
C GLN A 148 7.29 -34.13 -7.61
N ASN A 149 8.48 -34.75 -7.71
CA ASN A 149 9.08 -35.52 -6.60
C ASN A 149 9.18 -34.74 -5.29
N GLY A 150 9.40 -33.42 -5.36
CA GLY A 150 9.50 -32.55 -4.17
C GLY A 150 8.23 -32.50 -3.31
N ILE A 151 7.06 -32.79 -3.89
CA ILE A 151 5.76 -32.75 -3.20
C ILE A 151 5.34 -34.13 -2.71
N ILE A 152 5.44 -35.16 -3.56
CA ILE A 152 4.92 -36.50 -3.24
C ILE A 152 5.93 -37.34 -2.44
N SER A 153 7.24 -37.21 -2.68
CA SER A 153 8.24 -38.03 -1.99
C SER A 153 8.34 -37.79 -0.47
N PRO A 154 8.13 -36.59 0.09
CA PRO A 154 8.04 -36.41 1.55
C PRO A 154 6.84 -37.13 2.18
N ILE A 155 5.69 -37.13 1.51
CA ILE A 155 4.49 -37.82 2.00
C ILE A 155 4.75 -39.33 2.03
N LEU A 156 5.27 -39.89 0.93
CA LEU A 156 5.66 -41.31 0.85
C LEU A 156 6.76 -41.67 1.85
N TYR A 157 7.75 -40.79 2.06
CA TYR A 157 8.79 -40.95 3.07
C TYR A 157 8.20 -40.99 4.48
N PHE A 158 7.38 -40.02 4.90
CA PHE A 158 6.85 -40.00 6.26
C PHE A 158 5.84 -41.13 6.52
N LEU A 159 5.14 -41.61 5.48
CA LEU A 159 4.41 -42.87 5.54
C LEU A 159 5.34 -44.08 5.68
N HIS A 160 6.43 -44.19 4.90
CA HIS A 160 7.36 -45.35 4.95
C HIS A 160 8.86 -44.97 4.94
N PRO A 161 9.44 -44.49 6.07
CA PRO A 161 10.81 -43.93 6.12
C PRO A 161 11.94 -44.90 5.74
N THR A 162 11.64 -46.19 5.63
CA THR A 162 12.59 -47.27 5.30
C THR A 162 12.47 -47.79 3.86
N LYS A 163 11.50 -47.28 3.08
CA LYS A 163 11.18 -47.74 1.70
C LYS A 163 11.26 -46.62 0.68
N TYR A 164 10.77 -45.43 1.03
CA TYR A 164 10.73 -44.28 0.14
C TYR A 164 11.62 -43.17 0.72
N PRO A 165 12.61 -42.65 -0.01
CA PRO A 165 13.43 -41.50 0.36
C PRO A 165 12.74 -40.20 -0.06
N ILE A 166 13.09 -39.09 0.59
CA ILE A 166 12.81 -37.76 0.04
C ILE A 166 13.71 -37.56 -1.19
N SER A 167 13.12 -37.24 -2.34
CA SER A 167 13.80 -36.82 -3.57
C SER A 167 13.47 -35.36 -3.87
N ASN A 168 14.19 -34.46 -3.20
CA ASN A 168 14.22 -33.01 -3.44
C ASN A 168 15.55 -32.60 -4.11
N HIS A 169 15.71 -31.34 -4.54
CA HIS A 169 16.93 -30.86 -5.22
C HIS A 169 18.22 -31.26 -4.49
N ARG A 170 18.38 -30.88 -3.21
CA ARG A 170 19.55 -31.22 -2.37
C ARG A 170 19.88 -32.72 -2.38
N SER A 171 18.88 -33.58 -2.22
CA SER A 171 19.08 -35.04 -2.22
C SER A 171 19.44 -35.61 -3.60
N ARG A 172 18.89 -35.05 -4.70
CA ARG A 172 19.25 -35.40 -6.08
C ARG A 172 20.70 -35.03 -6.38
N THR A 173 21.07 -33.78 -6.10
CA THR A 173 22.42 -33.24 -6.28
C THR A 173 23.44 -33.95 -5.38
N GLY A 174 23.05 -34.32 -4.16
CA GLY A 174 23.85 -35.18 -3.27
C GLY A 174 24.10 -36.58 -3.84
N MET A 175 23.07 -37.24 -4.37
CA MET A 175 23.20 -38.56 -5.02
C MET A 175 24.12 -38.52 -6.25
N GLN A 176 24.07 -37.43 -7.04
CA GLN A 176 24.95 -37.24 -8.19
C GLN A 176 26.39 -36.90 -7.74
N LYS A 177 26.57 -35.91 -6.87
CA LYS A 177 27.88 -35.39 -6.40
C LYS A 177 28.70 -36.42 -5.63
N PHE A 178 28.07 -37.25 -4.79
CA PHE A 178 28.78 -38.16 -3.89
C PHE A 178 28.74 -39.64 -4.31
N PHE A 179 27.72 -40.04 -5.07
CA PHE A 179 27.51 -41.45 -5.45
C PHE A 179 27.42 -41.68 -6.96
N GLY A 180 27.45 -40.62 -7.79
CA GLY A 180 27.52 -40.72 -9.25
C GLY A 180 26.20 -41.10 -9.93
N TYR A 181 25.07 -41.00 -9.23
CA TYR A 181 23.74 -41.32 -9.77
C TYR A 181 23.07 -40.09 -10.38
N GLU A 182 22.72 -40.15 -11.66
CA GLU A 182 21.86 -39.16 -12.33
C GLU A 182 20.41 -39.31 -11.87
N MET A 183 19.72 -38.18 -11.65
CA MET A 183 18.38 -38.08 -11.03
C MET A 183 17.56 -37.03 -11.80
N SER A 184 16.30 -37.30 -12.14
CA SER A 184 15.49 -36.43 -13.02
C SER A 184 14.42 -35.63 -12.29
N GLY A 185 14.07 -35.95 -11.03
CA GLY A 185 13.08 -35.19 -10.26
C GLY A 185 11.61 -35.31 -10.72
N ARG A 186 11.34 -35.89 -11.89
CA ARG A 186 9.99 -36.16 -12.40
C ARG A 186 9.36 -37.33 -11.66
N LEU A 187 8.05 -37.23 -11.36
CA LEU A 187 7.33 -38.24 -10.58
C LEU A 187 7.30 -39.62 -11.27
N THR A 188 7.20 -39.63 -12.60
CA THR A 188 7.32 -40.84 -13.44
C THR A 188 8.66 -41.56 -13.29
N SER A 189 9.72 -40.87 -12.86
CA SER A 189 11.04 -41.47 -12.60
C SER A 189 11.25 -41.92 -11.15
N TYR A 190 10.38 -41.52 -10.22
CA TYR A 190 10.61 -41.66 -8.77
C TYR A 190 10.98 -43.09 -8.35
N LEU A 191 10.20 -44.09 -8.75
CA LEU A 191 10.47 -45.49 -8.38
C LEU A 191 11.83 -46.00 -8.88
N THR A 192 12.34 -45.45 -9.99
CA THR A 192 13.69 -45.75 -10.48
C THR A 192 14.79 -45.02 -9.70
N GLU A 193 14.47 -43.87 -9.09
CA GLU A 193 15.34 -43.17 -8.15
C GLU A 193 15.39 -43.90 -6.80
N VAL A 194 14.26 -44.41 -6.31
CA VAL A 194 14.15 -45.19 -5.06
C VAL A 194 15.14 -46.36 -5.03
N GLU A 195 15.31 -47.08 -6.13
CA GLU A 195 16.29 -48.18 -6.21
C GLU A 195 17.74 -47.69 -6.04
N LYS A 196 18.11 -46.55 -6.64
CA LYS A 196 19.46 -45.96 -6.50
C LYS A 196 19.75 -45.59 -5.04
N PHE A 197 18.76 -45.01 -4.34
CA PHE A 197 18.85 -44.74 -2.91
C PHE A 197 18.97 -46.05 -2.08
N HIS A 198 18.29 -47.13 -2.47
CA HIS A 198 18.46 -48.44 -1.84
C HIS A 198 19.86 -49.04 -2.06
N GLU A 199 20.46 -48.89 -3.26
CA GLU A 199 21.83 -49.31 -3.56
C GLU A 199 22.84 -48.55 -2.67
N VAL A 200 22.79 -47.22 -2.63
CA VAL A 200 23.65 -46.40 -1.75
C VAL A 200 23.49 -46.79 -0.28
N ARG A 201 22.26 -47.04 0.19
CA ARG A 201 22.01 -47.47 1.58
C ARG A 201 22.38 -48.94 1.86
N ALA A 202 22.69 -49.73 0.83
CA ALA A 202 23.16 -51.11 0.97
C ALA A 202 24.70 -51.21 0.95
N ASP A 203 25.36 -50.39 0.13
CA ASP A 203 26.82 -50.38 -0.02
C ASP A 203 27.53 -49.57 1.09
N TYR A 204 26.90 -48.50 1.60
CA TYR A 204 27.49 -47.61 2.61
C TYR A 204 26.83 -47.76 4.00
N PRO A 205 27.56 -47.46 5.12
CA PRO A 205 27.12 -47.79 6.49
C PRO A 205 26.08 -46.83 7.09
N PHE A 206 25.10 -46.40 6.29
CA PHE A 206 23.92 -45.64 6.71
C PHE A 206 22.93 -46.52 7.51
N LYS A 207 21.87 -45.93 8.06
CA LYS A 207 20.80 -46.66 8.79
C LYS A 207 19.70 -47.08 7.82
N ASN A 208 18.84 -47.99 8.26
CA ASN A 208 17.67 -48.46 7.48
C ASN A 208 16.63 -47.37 7.18
N ASP A 209 16.67 -46.24 7.89
CA ASP A 209 15.79 -45.08 7.69
C ASP A 209 16.51 -44.06 6.81
N PHE A 210 15.83 -43.60 5.75
CA PHE A 210 16.42 -42.72 4.75
C PHE A 210 16.79 -41.33 5.29
N ARG A 211 16.31 -40.91 6.47
CA ARG A 211 16.79 -39.67 7.11
C ARG A 211 18.30 -39.70 7.36
N HIS A 212 18.89 -40.85 7.66
CA HIS A 212 20.34 -40.93 7.90
C HIS A 212 21.18 -40.78 6.62
N LEU A 213 20.55 -40.71 5.44
CA LEU A 213 21.18 -40.36 4.16
C LEU A 213 20.86 -38.91 3.78
N ASP A 214 19.61 -38.45 3.97
CA ASP A 214 19.25 -37.04 3.84
C ASP A 214 20.09 -36.12 4.77
N SER A 215 20.16 -36.44 6.07
CA SER A 215 21.00 -35.71 7.04
C SER A 215 22.51 -35.83 6.79
N PHE A 216 22.96 -36.78 5.96
CA PHE A 216 24.35 -36.79 5.50
C PHE A 216 24.57 -35.69 4.44
N PHE A 217 23.64 -35.52 3.49
CA PHE A 217 23.72 -34.43 2.52
C PHE A 217 23.67 -33.06 3.21
N ASN A 218 22.74 -32.85 4.15
CA ASN A 218 22.66 -31.63 4.98
C ASN A 218 24.00 -31.36 5.68
N TRP A 219 24.58 -32.38 6.32
CA TRP A 219 25.81 -32.23 7.07
C TRP A 219 27.01 -31.88 6.18
N VAL A 220 27.13 -32.47 4.98
CA VAL A 220 28.26 -32.11 4.08
C VAL A 220 28.10 -30.68 3.56
N GLU A 221 26.88 -30.25 3.24
CA GLU A 221 26.53 -28.87 2.87
C GLU A 221 26.89 -27.87 3.99
N GLU A 222 26.54 -28.18 5.24
CA GLU A 222 26.99 -27.44 6.44
C GLU A 222 28.52 -27.43 6.63
N GLN A 223 29.23 -28.52 6.33
CA GLN A 223 30.70 -28.51 6.41
C GLN A 223 31.34 -27.71 5.26
N GLU A 224 30.70 -27.59 4.10
CA GLU A 224 31.17 -26.76 3.00
C GLU A 224 30.93 -25.25 3.28
N SER A 225 29.88 -24.87 4.01
CA SER A 225 29.66 -23.48 4.46
C SER A 225 30.58 -23.07 5.62
N VAL A 226 30.73 -23.91 6.66
CA VAL A 226 31.59 -23.61 7.84
C VAL A 226 33.09 -23.55 7.48
N LEU A 227 33.52 -24.23 6.41
CA LEU A 227 34.88 -24.06 5.86
C LEU A 227 35.05 -22.75 5.05
N GLY A 228 34.00 -21.96 4.87
CA GLY A 228 34.01 -20.66 4.22
C GLY A 228 34.28 -19.47 5.16
N GLU A 229 34.07 -19.59 6.47
CA GLU A 229 34.06 -18.47 7.43
C GLU A 229 35.42 -17.75 7.67
N GLN A 230 36.47 -18.06 6.91
CA GLN A 230 37.69 -17.25 6.83
C GLN A 230 38.14 -16.96 5.38
N SER A 231 37.19 -16.64 4.52
CA SER A 231 37.44 -15.75 3.38
C SER A 231 36.21 -14.88 3.14
N THR A 232 36.41 -13.57 2.91
CA THR A 232 35.51 -12.87 2.00
C THR A 232 35.59 -13.61 0.67
N LYS A 233 34.46 -14.12 0.17
CA LYS A 233 34.39 -14.70 -1.18
C LYS A 233 33.85 -13.60 -2.10
N PRO A 234 34.59 -13.24 -3.17
CA PRO A 234 34.05 -12.34 -4.19
C PRO A 234 32.97 -13.07 -5.02
N VAL A 235 32.41 -12.32 -5.96
CA VAL A 235 31.70 -12.76 -7.18
C VAL A 235 31.99 -14.20 -7.59
N ALA A 236 30.95 -14.93 -7.99
CA ALA A 236 31.08 -16.26 -8.56
C ALA A 236 32.07 -16.26 -9.74
N GLU A 237 33.16 -17.02 -9.62
CA GLU A 237 34.13 -17.19 -10.70
C GLU A 237 33.44 -17.88 -11.89
N ILE A 238 33.07 -17.11 -12.91
CA ILE A 238 32.54 -17.63 -14.18
C ILE A 238 33.59 -18.59 -14.75
N SER A 239 33.31 -19.89 -14.75
CA SER A 239 34.21 -20.92 -15.26
C SER A 239 34.77 -20.55 -16.64
N ASP A 240 36.09 -20.68 -16.86
CA ASP A 240 36.76 -20.30 -18.13
C ASP A 240 36.11 -20.96 -19.37
N ASP A 241 35.50 -22.14 -19.21
CA ASP A 241 34.86 -22.91 -20.27
C ASP A 241 33.35 -22.60 -20.47
N ALA A 242 32.71 -21.82 -19.59
CA ALA A 242 31.27 -21.50 -19.67
C ALA A 242 30.97 -20.40 -20.71
N ASN A 243 29.89 -20.58 -21.48
CA ASN A 243 29.34 -19.54 -22.35
C ASN A 243 28.42 -18.60 -21.56
N LEU A 244 28.23 -17.40 -22.10
CA LEU A 244 27.52 -16.30 -21.43
C LEU A 244 26.40 -15.76 -22.30
N TYR A 245 25.22 -15.64 -21.70
CA TYR A 245 24.00 -15.24 -22.38
C TYR A 245 23.23 -14.18 -21.59
N TRP A 246 22.24 -13.59 -22.26
CA TRP A 246 21.34 -12.58 -21.73
C TRP A 246 19.92 -12.92 -22.20
N VAL A 247 18.94 -12.91 -21.30
CA VAL A 247 17.52 -13.08 -21.64
C VAL A 247 16.71 -11.82 -21.37
N ASN A 248 15.73 -11.54 -22.22
CA ASN A 248 14.71 -10.51 -22.03
C ASN A 248 13.36 -11.19 -21.77
N GLN A 249 12.86 -11.09 -20.55
CA GLN A 249 11.66 -11.78 -20.06
C GLN A 249 10.60 -10.77 -19.63
N HIS A 250 9.33 -11.15 -19.77
CA HIS A 250 8.15 -10.29 -19.50
C HIS A 250 6.98 -11.13 -18.95
N ASN A 251 7.32 -12.25 -18.28
CA ASN A 251 6.42 -13.36 -17.96
C ASN A 251 6.82 -13.92 -16.58
N PRO A 252 6.17 -13.50 -15.46
CA PRO A 252 6.64 -13.81 -14.11
C PRO A 252 6.88 -15.30 -13.79
N PRO A 253 6.08 -16.27 -14.28
CA PRO A 253 6.33 -17.69 -14.05
C PRO A 253 7.70 -18.21 -14.51
N GLU A 254 8.34 -17.59 -15.50
CA GLU A 254 9.72 -17.96 -15.89
C GLU A 254 10.76 -17.63 -14.82
N ILE A 255 10.45 -16.66 -13.93
CA ILE A 255 11.28 -16.27 -12.79
C ILE A 255 10.89 -17.08 -11.55
N GLU A 256 9.59 -17.24 -11.30
CA GLU A 256 9.04 -17.94 -10.12
C GLU A 256 9.23 -19.46 -10.14
N GLU A 257 9.23 -20.09 -11.32
CA GLU A 257 9.52 -21.53 -11.51
C GLU A 257 10.93 -21.79 -12.05
N GLU A 258 11.79 -20.76 -12.16
CA GLU A 258 13.19 -20.86 -12.60
C GLU A 258 13.40 -21.56 -13.97
N TYR A 259 12.70 -21.12 -15.03
CA TYR A 259 12.88 -21.65 -16.39
C TYR A 259 12.91 -20.59 -17.49
N LEU A 260 13.56 -20.91 -18.61
CA LEU A 260 13.51 -20.13 -19.84
C LEU A 260 12.55 -20.79 -20.83
N ARG A 261 11.72 -20.02 -21.53
CA ARG A 261 10.77 -20.51 -22.54
C ARG A 261 10.76 -19.66 -23.79
N ALA A 262 10.78 -20.31 -24.96
CA ALA A 262 10.65 -19.63 -26.24
C ALA A 262 10.01 -20.52 -27.31
N LYS A 263 9.38 -19.93 -28.32
CA LYS A 263 8.60 -20.64 -29.36
C LYS A 263 9.50 -21.35 -30.38
N THR A 264 9.11 -22.52 -30.90
CA THR A 264 9.93 -23.28 -31.89
C THR A 264 9.87 -22.73 -33.33
N ASP A 265 9.66 -21.42 -33.49
CA ASP A 265 9.44 -20.73 -34.77
C ASP A 265 10.67 -20.65 -35.71
N GLY A 266 11.86 -21.03 -35.20
CA GLY A 266 13.12 -21.00 -35.94
C GLY A 266 13.87 -19.66 -35.88
N LEU A 267 13.42 -18.69 -35.07
CA LEU A 267 14.17 -17.48 -34.78
C LEU A 267 15.40 -17.79 -33.91
N TRP A 268 16.52 -17.14 -34.22
CA TRP A 268 17.82 -17.44 -33.60
C TRP A 268 17.88 -17.09 -32.09
N HIS A 269 16.96 -16.25 -31.62
CA HIS A 269 16.80 -15.84 -30.22
C HIS A 269 15.71 -16.63 -29.49
N HIS A 270 14.93 -17.48 -30.18
CA HIS A 270 14.05 -18.45 -29.55
C HIS A 270 14.64 -19.87 -29.51
N ASN A 271 15.68 -20.13 -30.30
CA ASN A 271 16.42 -21.38 -30.21
C ASN A 271 17.17 -21.48 -28.86
N LEU A 272 16.62 -22.25 -27.93
CA LEU A 272 17.22 -22.56 -26.62
C LEU A 272 18.18 -23.77 -26.66
N ASP A 273 18.13 -24.63 -27.70
CA ASP A 273 19.06 -25.78 -27.91
C ASP A 273 20.55 -25.37 -27.98
N LYS A 274 20.84 -24.06 -28.04
CA LYS A 274 22.21 -23.52 -27.98
C LYS A 274 22.78 -23.44 -26.55
N LEU A 275 21.93 -23.55 -25.53
CA LEU A 275 22.32 -23.56 -24.12
C LEU A 275 22.78 -24.96 -23.71
N SER A 276 23.91 -25.04 -23.00
CA SER A 276 24.45 -26.27 -22.43
C SER A 276 24.44 -26.22 -20.90
N ILE A 277 24.30 -27.37 -20.23
CA ILE A 277 24.39 -27.44 -18.77
C ILE A 277 25.72 -26.84 -18.29
N GLY A 278 25.64 -25.86 -17.38
CA GLY A 278 26.79 -25.08 -16.90
C GLY A 278 27.09 -23.79 -17.65
N ASP A 279 26.34 -23.44 -18.70
CA ASP A 279 26.32 -22.09 -19.27
C ASP A 279 25.61 -21.10 -18.32
N VAL A 280 25.98 -19.83 -18.41
CA VAL A 280 25.54 -18.78 -17.46
C VAL A 280 24.69 -17.74 -18.18
N VAL A 281 23.54 -17.40 -17.59
CA VAL A 281 22.52 -16.52 -18.20
C VAL A 281 22.24 -15.34 -17.29
N PHE A 282 22.26 -14.13 -17.85
CA PHE A 282 21.85 -12.89 -17.17
C PHE A 282 20.38 -12.59 -17.48
N HIS A 283 19.58 -12.31 -16.45
CA HIS A 283 18.13 -12.15 -16.56
C HIS A 283 17.73 -10.67 -16.52
N ASN A 284 17.21 -10.17 -17.63
CA ASN A 284 16.58 -8.86 -17.73
C ASN A 284 15.05 -9.02 -17.83
N PHE A 285 14.33 -8.40 -16.90
CA PHE A 285 12.87 -8.41 -16.83
C PHE A 285 12.38 -6.96 -16.89
N ASP A 286 11.51 -6.62 -17.86
CA ASP A 286 10.95 -5.27 -18.05
C ASP A 286 11.95 -4.08 -18.05
N ASN A 287 13.20 -4.34 -18.46
CA ASN A 287 14.38 -3.44 -18.46
C ASN A 287 15.12 -3.30 -17.11
N GLU A 288 14.93 -4.23 -16.18
CA GLU A 288 15.73 -4.39 -14.98
C GLU A 288 16.49 -5.72 -14.97
N LEU A 289 17.78 -5.67 -14.64
CA LEU A 289 18.63 -6.84 -14.52
C LEU A 289 18.44 -7.48 -13.14
N ILE A 290 17.53 -8.44 -13.05
CA ILE A 290 17.05 -9.04 -11.80
C ILE A 290 17.94 -10.17 -11.24
N GLY A 291 18.84 -10.76 -12.05
CA GLY A 291 19.67 -11.86 -11.56
C GLY A 291 20.56 -12.56 -12.59
N ILE A 292 21.20 -13.63 -12.12
CA ILE A 292 22.06 -14.51 -12.91
C ILE A 292 21.76 -15.97 -12.59
N SER A 293 21.65 -16.82 -13.61
CA SER A 293 21.39 -18.26 -13.44
C SER A 293 22.46 -19.13 -14.10
N THR A 294 22.48 -20.40 -13.69
CA THR A 294 23.21 -21.46 -14.39
C THR A 294 22.22 -22.42 -15.04
N VAL A 295 22.45 -22.80 -16.29
CA VAL A 295 21.63 -23.79 -17.01
C VAL A 295 21.82 -25.17 -16.36
N ILE A 296 20.74 -25.81 -15.88
CA ILE A 296 20.80 -27.10 -15.17
C ILE A 296 20.29 -28.29 -15.99
N GLU A 297 19.35 -28.09 -16.91
CA GLU A 297 18.91 -29.11 -17.88
C GLU A 297 19.13 -28.65 -19.33
N ASN A 298 19.10 -29.57 -20.29
CA ASN A 298 19.16 -29.21 -21.72
C ASN A 298 17.75 -28.84 -22.20
N ALA A 299 17.64 -28.09 -23.29
CA ALA A 299 16.35 -27.71 -23.86
C ALA A 299 15.47 -28.93 -24.23
N GLU A 300 14.23 -28.94 -23.75
CA GLU A 300 13.17 -29.85 -24.18
C GLU A 300 12.08 -29.09 -24.94
N THR A 301 11.43 -29.76 -25.89
CA THR A 301 10.32 -29.18 -26.67
C THR A 301 8.98 -29.77 -26.22
N TYR A 302 8.01 -28.91 -25.90
CA TYR A 302 6.64 -29.29 -25.51
C TYR A 302 5.59 -28.50 -26.31
N THR A 303 4.33 -28.93 -26.26
CA THR A 303 3.22 -28.32 -27.02
C THR A 303 2.19 -27.73 -26.07
N SER A 304 1.78 -26.49 -26.31
CA SER A 304 0.76 -25.76 -25.56
C SER A 304 -0.11 -24.93 -26.50
N ARG A 305 -1.44 -25.00 -26.36
CA ARG A 305 -2.43 -24.29 -27.21
C ARG A 305 -2.16 -24.42 -28.73
N ASP A 306 -1.92 -25.65 -29.20
CA ASP A 306 -1.55 -26.01 -30.58
C ASP A 306 -0.19 -25.45 -31.10
N GLU A 307 0.65 -24.87 -30.24
CA GLU A 307 1.97 -24.34 -30.59
C GLU A 307 3.11 -25.03 -29.81
N GLU A 308 4.27 -25.20 -30.44
CA GLU A 308 5.46 -25.81 -29.83
C GLU A 308 6.39 -24.76 -29.21
N TYR A 309 6.94 -25.08 -28.03
CA TYR A 309 7.87 -24.24 -27.26
C TYR A 309 9.07 -25.07 -26.79
N TYR A 310 10.25 -24.46 -26.75
CA TYR A 310 11.38 -24.90 -25.93
C TYR A 310 11.14 -24.49 -24.47
N ARG A 311 11.56 -25.34 -23.52
CA ARG A 311 11.74 -25.02 -22.09
C ARG A 311 13.14 -25.47 -21.65
N VAL A 312 13.81 -24.66 -20.82
CA VAL A 312 15.13 -24.95 -20.20
C VAL A 312 15.04 -24.58 -18.73
N GLU A 313 15.23 -25.55 -17.83
CA GLU A 313 15.35 -25.27 -16.40
C GLU A 313 16.70 -24.61 -16.08
N VAL A 314 16.69 -23.62 -15.19
CA VAL A 314 17.88 -22.91 -14.70
C VAL A 314 17.91 -22.90 -13.16
N ASP A 315 19.09 -22.68 -12.57
CA ASP A 315 19.28 -22.43 -11.13
C ASP A 315 19.51 -20.92 -10.96
N LEU A 316 18.46 -20.19 -10.56
CA LEU A 316 18.44 -18.72 -10.59
C LEU A 316 18.88 -18.10 -9.27
N ARG A 317 19.93 -17.27 -9.33
CA ARG A 317 20.32 -16.38 -8.24
C ARG A 317 19.95 -14.94 -8.59
N SER A 318 18.88 -14.45 -7.98
CA SER A 318 18.51 -13.03 -8.01
C SER A 318 19.62 -12.14 -7.44
N PHE A 319 19.69 -10.90 -7.92
CA PHE A 319 20.43 -9.83 -7.26
C PHE A 319 19.58 -9.23 -6.13
N GLY A 320 20.22 -8.62 -5.12
CA GLY A 320 19.51 -8.10 -3.94
C GLY A 320 18.60 -6.92 -4.29
N GLU A 321 19.06 -6.07 -5.19
CA GLU A 321 18.28 -5.05 -5.89
C GLU A 321 18.45 -5.27 -7.41
N PRO A 322 17.42 -5.09 -8.24
CA PRO A 322 17.56 -5.13 -9.70
C PRO A 322 18.45 -3.99 -10.20
N VAL A 323 19.30 -4.24 -11.20
CA VAL A 323 20.13 -3.17 -11.80
C VAL A 323 19.41 -2.60 -13.03
N PRO A 324 19.00 -1.32 -13.06
CA PRO A 324 18.28 -0.76 -14.21
C PRO A 324 19.10 -0.83 -15.49
N VAL A 325 18.50 -1.32 -16.58
CA VAL A 325 19.11 -1.35 -17.92
C VAL A 325 18.87 0.01 -18.59
N ASP A 326 19.39 1.05 -17.96
CA ASP A 326 19.23 2.45 -18.33
C ASP A 326 20.02 2.82 -19.61
N ASP A 327 19.97 4.08 -20.01
CA ASP A 327 20.64 4.53 -21.23
C ASP A 327 22.16 4.68 -21.10
N ASP A 328 22.75 4.81 -19.90
CA ASP A 328 24.22 4.70 -19.77
C ASP A 328 24.70 3.25 -19.78
N LEU A 329 23.99 2.31 -19.14
CA LEU A 329 24.30 0.88 -19.17
C LEU A 329 24.21 0.33 -20.60
N LYS A 330 23.14 0.64 -21.34
CA LYS A 330 23.00 0.29 -22.78
C LYS A 330 24.17 0.84 -23.61
N LYS A 331 24.48 2.13 -23.45
CA LYS A 331 25.58 2.86 -24.12
C LYS A 331 26.96 2.36 -23.70
N ARG A 332 27.12 1.86 -22.48
CA ARG A 332 28.35 1.25 -21.94
C ARG A 332 28.56 -0.13 -22.53
N LEU A 333 27.58 -1.01 -22.43
CA LEU A 333 27.58 -2.35 -23.02
C LEU A 333 27.72 -2.30 -24.55
N GLY A 334 27.23 -1.24 -25.21
CA GLY A 334 27.34 -1.03 -26.65
C GLY A 334 28.76 -0.76 -27.18
N GLN A 335 29.75 -0.47 -26.32
CA GLN A 335 31.12 -0.14 -26.74
C GLN A 335 31.86 -1.35 -27.33
N ASP A 336 32.77 -1.08 -28.27
CA ASP A 336 33.58 -2.09 -29.00
C ASP A 336 34.37 -3.07 -28.09
N GLN A 337 34.62 -2.71 -26.83
CA GLN A 337 35.33 -3.56 -25.86
C GLN A 337 34.44 -4.60 -25.14
N TYR A 338 33.12 -4.42 -25.16
CA TYR A 338 32.13 -5.31 -24.55
C TYR A 338 31.30 -6.06 -25.59
N ARG A 339 31.12 -5.47 -26.77
CA ARG A 339 30.28 -5.99 -27.86
C ARG A 339 30.83 -7.27 -28.51
N THR A 340 29.99 -8.28 -28.69
CA THR A 340 30.31 -9.43 -29.58
C THR A 340 29.88 -9.17 -31.03
N GLU A 341 30.61 -9.72 -32.01
CA GLU A 341 30.34 -9.47 -33.45
C GLU A 341 28.97 -10.00 -33.93
N LYS A 342 28.30 -10.86 -33.16
CA LYS A 342 27.08 -11.56 -33.59
C LYS A 342 26.13 -11.84 -32.42
N TYR A 343 24.87 -11.45 -32.60
CA TYR A 343 23.74 -11.76 -31.69
C TYR A 343 23.88 -11.19 -30.26
N TYR A 344 24.48 -10.00 -30.14
CA TYR A 344 24.67 -9.30 -28.86
C TYR A 344 23.39 -8.62 -28.34
N SER A 345 23.32 -8.38 -27.03
CA SER A 345 22.16 -7.77 -26.34
C SER A 345 21.93 -6.29 -26.69
N ILE A 346 22.97 -5.54 -27.07
CA ILE A 346 22.84 -4.15 -27.54
C ILE A 346 22.91 -4.10 -29.06
N ASP A 347 21.98 -3.38 -29.68
CA ASP A 347 21.86 -3.16 -31.12
C ASP A 347 23.00 -2.24 -31.65
N LYS A 348 23.04 -1.98 -32.97
CA LYS A 348 24.08 -1.16 -33.62
C LYS A 348 23.90 0.36 -33.43
N ASN A 349 22.72 0.81 -32.99
CA ASN A 349 22.36 2.21 -32.79
C ASN A 349 22.59 2.63 -31.32
N GLY A 350 22.54 1.67 -30.40
CA GLY A 350 22.79 1.85 -28.96
C GLY A 350 21.70 1.28 -28.06
N ASN A 351 20.62 0.73 -28.63
CA ASN A 351 19.43 0.32 -27.90
C ASN A 351 19.55 -1.13 -27.39
N LEU A 352 18.77 -1.49 -26.38
CA LEU A 352 18.53 -2.90 -26.03
C LEU A 352 17.85 -3.61 -27.21
N ASN A 353 18.21 -4.88 -27.42
CA ASN A 353 17.73 -5.72 -28.52
C ASN A 353 16.58 -6.61 -28.01
N GLU A 354 15.37 -6.42 -28.56
CA GLU A 354 14.13 -7.15 -28.24
C GLU A 354 14.23 -8.69 -28.40
N ALA A 355 15.31 -9.19 -28.99
CA ALA A 355 15.60 -10.61 -29.11
C ALA A 355 15.65 -11.32 -27.74
N TYR A 356 14.72 -12.26 -27.49
CA TYR A 356 14.59 -13.01 -26.23
C TYR A 356 15.91 -13.51 -25.66
N LEU A 357 16.66 -14.40 -26.35
CA LEU A 357 17.95 -14.93 -25.86
C LEU A 357 19.15 -14.47 -26.73
N ALA A 358 19.93 -13.54 -26.20
CA ALA A 358 21.14 -12.96 -26.81
C ALA A 358 22.45 -13.53 -26.23
N ASN A 359 23.55 -13.33 -26.95
CA ASN A 359 24.92 -13.65 -26.51
C ASN A 359 25.51 -12.48 -25.71
N LEU A 360 26.15 -12.77 -24.57
CA LEU A 360 26.90 -11.80 -23.78
C LEU A 360 28.42 -12.04 -23.94
N SER A 361 29.26 -11.03 -23.75
CA SER A 361 30.72 -11.23 -23.71
C SER A 361 31.20 -11.41 -22.27
N ARG A 362 32.35 -12.07 -22.09
CA ARG A 362 32.95 -12.23 -20.76
C ARG A 362 33.22 -10.88 -20.08
N SER A 363 33.78 -9.91 -20.80
CA SER A 363 34.01 -8.58 -20.24
C SER A 363 32.74 -7.76 -20.03
N ALA A 364 31.63 -8.08 -20.71
CA ALA A 364 30.31 -7.51 -20.39
C ALA A 364 29.74 -8.12 -19.10
N ALA A 365 29.82 -9.45 -18.93
CA ALA A 365 29.39 -10.14 -17.71
C ALA A 365 30.22 -9.72 -16.48
N GLU A 366 31.55 -9.65 -16.61
CA GLU A 366 32.47 -9.12 -15.59
C GLU A 366 32.11 -7.67 -15.21
N PHE A 367 31.73 -6.84 -16.19
CA PHE A 367 31.28 -5.47 -15.93
C PHE A 367 29.94 -5.42 -15.20
N LEU A 368 28.93 -6.17 -15.64
CA LEU A 368 27.61 -6.22 -14.99
C LEU A 368 27.70 -6.66 -13.53
N LEU A 369 28.48 -7.71 -13.24
CA LEU A 369 28.72 -8.17 -11.87
C LEU A 369 29.42 -7.08 -11.03
N SER A 370 30.33 -6.31 -11.62
CA SER A 370 30.93 -5.14 -10.95
C SER A 370 30.01 -3.92 -10.81
N GLN A 371 28.76 -3.97 -11.27
CA GLN A 371 27.72 -2.98 -10.93
C GLN A 371 26.87 -3.47 -9.75
N VAL A 372 26.53 -4.75 -9.70
CA VAL A 372 25.88 -5.37 -8.53
C VAL A 372 26.75 -5.20 -7.28
N ASP A 373 28.05 -5.53 -7.37
CA ASP A 373 29.03 -5.34 -6.28
C ASP A 373 29.15 -3.88 -5.78
N SER A 374 28.78 -2.88 -6.61
CA SER A 374 28.88 -1.46 -6.24
C SER A 374 27.58 -0.87 -5.68
N ILE A 375 26.46 -1.59 -5.78
CA ILE A 375 25.17 -1.17 -5.23
C ILE A 375 25.06 -1.56 -3.75
N GLU A 376 25.74 -2.64 -3.31
CA GLU A 376 25.83 -3.03 -1.88
C GLU A 376 26.60 -2.02 -0.97
N GLU A 377 27.11 -0.89 -1.46
CA GLU A 377 27.91 0.09 -0.67
C GLU A 377 27.34 1.54 -0.57
N SER A 378 26.16 1.89 -1.11
CA SER A 378 25.59 3.26 -0.93
C SER A 378 24.06 3.41 -1.09
N GLU A 379 23.38 4.01 -0.12
CA GLU A 379 21.96 4.43 -0.17
C GLU A 379 21.77 5.81 -0.88
N THR A 380 20.53 6.27 -1.16
CA THR A 380 20.21 7.51 -1.96
C THR A 380 18.86 8.18 -1.54
N PRO A 381 18.56 9.53 -1.68
CA PRO A 381 17.88 10.37 -0.62
C PRO A 381 16.90 11.61 -0.98
N VAL A 382 15.66 11.80 -0.37
CA VAL A 382 14.16 12.06 -0.77
C VAL A 382 13.42 13.46 -1.08
N GLU A 383 12.03 13.62 -1.09
CA GLU A 383 11.12 14.68 -1.78
C GLU A 383 9.68 15.17 -1.12
N THR A 384 9.12 16.50 -0.79
CA THR A 384 7.73 17.48 -0.70
C THR A 384 6.17 17.35 -0.26
N SER A 385 5.17 17.80 -1.10
CA SER A 385 3.83 17.15 -1.45
C SER A 385 2.50 17.96 -1.64
N GLY A 386 1.59 17.48 -2.52
CA GLY A 386 0.11 17.66 -2.47
C GLY A 386 -0.71 17.26 -3.73
N SER A 387 -2.03 16.97 -3.65
CA SER A 387 -2.90 16.69 -4.84
C SER A 387 -4.42 16.98 -4.65
N PRO A 388 -5.16 17.49 -5.68
CA PRO A 388 -6.58 17.89 -5.60
C PRO A 388 -7.56 16.94 -6.36
N ARG A 389 -8.86 17.31 -6.45
CA ARG A 389 -9.92 16.51 -7.11
C ARG A 389 -9.71 16.40 -8.63
N ARG A 390 -10.19 15.29 -9.23
CA ARG A 390 -10.07 14.99 -10.67
C ARG A 390 -11.07 15.81 -11.51
N ILE A 391 -10.62 16.23 -12.69
CA ILE A 391 -11.35 17.14 -13.57
C ILE A 391 -11.44 16.56 -14.98
N TRP A 392 -12.64 16.59 -15.55
CA TRP A 392 -12.96 16.06 -16.87
C TRP A 392 -13.49 17.13 -17.81
N GLN A 393 -13.04 17.12 -19.06
CA GLN A 393 -13.47 18.04 -20.10
C GLN A 393 -14.23 17.29 -21.21
N ILE A 394 -15.55 17.51 -21.30
CA ILE A 394 -16.44 16.72 -22.15
C ILE A 394 -17.13 17.61 -23.19
N THR A 395 -17.27 17.14 -24.42
CA THR A 395 -17.86 17.89 -25.54
C THR A 395 -19.31 17.47 -25.82
N PRO A 396 -20.32 18.34 -25.60
CA PRO A 396 -21.74 18.05 -25.85
C PRO A 396 -22.09 18.06 -27.34
N ALA A 397 -21.49 17.12 -28.08
CA ALA A 397 -21.43 17.04 -29.54
C ALA A 397 -20.81 18.28 -30.23
N ARG A 398 -20.56 18.15 -31.54
CA ARG A 398 -19.79 19.12 -32.31
C ARG A 398 -20.53 20.46 -32.41
N GLY A 399 -19.99 21.49 -31.76
CA GLY A 399 -20.61 22.82 -31.70
C GLY A 399 -21.64 22.98 -30.57
N GLY A 400 -21.70 22.04 -29.62
CA GLY A 400 -22.58 22.12 -28.45
C GLY A 400 -24.03 21.70 -28.67
N GLU A 401 -24.32 20.94 -29.73
CA GLU A 401 -25.67 20.55 -30.15
C GLU A 401 -26.52 19.92 -29.03
N TYR A 402 -25.90 19.19 -28.08
CA TYR A 402 -26.61 18.54 -26.98
C TYR A 402 -26.58 19.30 -25.65
N TRP A 403 -25.92 20.46 -25.57
CA TRP A 403 -25.77 21.21 -24.32
C TRP A 403 -27.11 21.62 -23.71
N GLY A 404 -28.05 22.11 -24.53
CA GLY A 404 -29.39 22.46 -24.05
C GLY A 404 -30.13 21.29 -23.40
N THR A 405 -29.90 20.07 -23.88
CA THR A 405 -30.49 18.85 -23.30
C THR A 405 -29.75 18.37 -22.05
N TRP A 406 -28.42 18.48 -22.02
CA TRP A 406 -27.58 18.21 -20.84
C TRP A 406 -27.99 19.09 -19.65
N MET A 407 -28.11 20.39 -19.88
CA MET A 407 -28.59 21.37 -18.91
C MET A 407 -30.05 21.12 -18.49
N GLN A 408 -30.94 20.75 -19.43
CA GLN A 408 -32.35 20.45 -19.12
C GLN A 408 -32.53 19.21 -18.23
N HIS A 409 -31.62 18.22 -18.33
CA HIS A 409 -31.79 16.91 -17.71
C HIS A 409 -30.78 16.55 -16.61
N GLY A 410 -29.77 17.38 -16.36
CA GLY A 410 -28.73 17.12 -15.36
C GLY A 410 -27.85 15.94 -15.74
N ILE A 411 -27.31 15.94 -16.97
CA ILE A 411 -26.50 14.85 -17.53
C ILE A 411 -25.31 15.35 -18.34
N ALA A 412 -24.30 14.49 -18.51
CA ALA A 412 -23.31 14.53 -19.60
C ALA A 412 -23.33 13.18 -20.34
N SER A 413 -22.85 13.11 -21.59
CA SER A 413 -22.93 11.88 -22.42
C SER A 413 -21.93 11.82 -23.57
N ILE A 414 -21.63 10.63 -24.09
CA ILE A 414 -20.77 10.45 -25.27
C ILE A 414 -21.40 9.56 -26.35
N GLY A 415 -20.95 9.72 -27.59
CA GLY A 415 -21.47 9.03 -28.77
C GLY A 415 -20.70 7.75 -29.14
N TYR A 416 -20.02 7.12 -28.17
CA TYR A 416 -19.22 5.92 -28.34
C TYR A 416 -19.61 4.91 -27.26
N GLY A 417 -20.12 3.76 -27.66
CA GLY A 417 -20.19 2.57 -26.81
C GLY A 417 -18.98 1.67 -27.04
N LEU A 418 -18.88 0.59 -26.27
CA LEU A 418 -17.84 -0.45 -26.43
C LEU A 418 -17.95 -1.20 -27.78
N ASP A 419 -19.09 -1.09 -28.48
CA ASP A 419 -19.31 -1.59 -29.85
C ASP A 419 -18.53 -0.82 -30.93
N HIS A 420 -18.00 0.37 -30.61
CA HIS A 420 -17.53 1.31 -31.62
C HIS A 420 -16.26 0.82 -32.35
N LYS A 421 -16.36 0.63 -33.67
CA LYS A 421 -15.26 0.11 -34.49
C LYS A 421 -14.01 1.00 -34.48
N VAL A 422 -12.96 0.54 -33.80
CA VAL A 422 -11.57 0.91 -34.08
C VAL A 422 -11.17 0.40 -35.47
N THR A 423 -10.12 0.95 -36.07
CA THR A 423 -9.84 0.87 -37.51
C THR A 423 -9.65 -0.54 -38.08
N ASN A 424 -10.68 -1.05 -38.77
CA ASN A 424 -10.71 -2.15 -39.76
C ASN A 424 -10.19 -3.56 -39.40
N ASP A 425 -9.23 -3.70 -38.49
CA ASP A 425 -8.45 -4.94 -38.31
C ASP A 425 -8.79 -5.71 -37.01
N VAL A 426 -9.59 -5.11 -36.10
CA VAL A 426 -10.17 -5.82 -34.94
C VAL A 426 -11.44 -6.56 -35.38
N ALA A 427 -11.61 -7.79 -34.89
CA ALA A 427 -12.80 -8.61 -35.17
C ALA A 427 -14.07 -7.98 -34.57
N ASP A 428 -15.22 -8.28 -35.18
CA ASP A 428 -16.51 -7.94 -34.58
C ASP A 428 -16.75 -8.84 -33.36
N ILE A 429 -16.94 -8.20 -32.20
CA ILE A 429 -17.31 -8.84 -30.94
C ILE A 429 -18.83 -9.00 -30.97
N ASP A 430 -19.32 -10.23 -30.93
CA ASP A 430 -20.76 -10.54 -31.15
C ASP A 430 -21.64 -10.21 -29.93
N ASP A 431 -21.09 -10.16 -28.71
CA ASP A 431 -21.75 -9.60 -27.51
C ASP A 431 -20.69 -9.05 -26.52
N VAL A 432 -21.00 -7.96 -25.82
CA VAL A 432 -20.05 -7.30 -24.87
C VAL A 432 -20.31 -7.72 -23.43
N ASP A 433 -21.56 -8.04 -23.08
CA ASP A 433 -21.99 -8.43 -21.72
C ASP A 433 -21.45 -9.82 -21.28
N GLU A 434 -20.76 -10.55 -22.16
CA GLU A 434 -20.10 -11.83 -21.85
C GLU A 434 -18.57 -11.71 -21.61
N LEU A 435 -17.98 -10.50 -21.73
CA LEU A 435 -16.55 -10.26 -21.47
C LEU A 435 -16.25 -10.05 -19.98
N SER A 436 -15.07 -10.48 -19.54
CA SER A 436 -14.56 -10.17 -18.20
C SER A 436 -13.90 -8.78 -18.14
N ASP A 437 -13.82 -8.20 -16.94
CA ASP A 437 -13.20 -6.88 -16.72
C ASP A 437 -11.76 -6.81 -17.25
N GLY A 438 -11.01 -7.91 -17.15
CA GLY A 438 -9.64 -8.02 -17.70
C GLY A 438 -9.60 -7.96 -19.24
N GLU A 439 -10.53 -8.61 -19.92
CA GLU A 439 -10.65 -8.53 -21.38
C GLU A 439 -11.09 -7.13 -21.84
N LEU A 440 -11.96 -6.46 -21.07
CA LEU A 440 -12.36 -5.07 -21.34
C LEU A 440 -11.17 -4.10 -21.19
N VAL A 441 -10.31 -4.29 -20.17
CA VAL A 441 -9.05 -3.55 -20.00
C VAL A 441 -8.08 -3.80 -21.16
N GLU A 442 -7.89 -5.06 -21.56
CA GLU A 442 -7.00 -5.42 -22.68
C GLU A 442 -7.47 -4.80 -24.01
N ILE A 443 -8.78 -4.84 -24.30
CA ILE A 443 -9.40 -4.20 -25.48
C ILE A 443 -9.30 -2.66 -25.43
N ALA A 444 -9.38 -2.05 -24.23
CA ALA A 444 -9.20 -0.61 -24.07
C ALA A 444 -7.73 -0.20 -24.34
N ALA A 445 -6.77 -0.96 -23.81
CA ALA A 445 -5.34 -0.75 -24.03
C ALA A 445 -4.93 -0.90 -25.50
N GLU A 446 -5.44 -1.93 -26.21
CA GLU A 446 -5.22 -2.06 -27.66
C GLU A 446 -5.82 -0.90 -28.48
N ALA A 447 -6.92 -0.30 -28.03
CA ALA A 447 -7.55 0.83 -28.69
C ALA A 447 -6.82 2.16 -28.45
N GLY A 448 -6.29 2.36 -27.23
CA GLY A 448 -5.66 3.61 -26.79
C GLY A 448 -6.66 4.72 -26.47
N ASP A 449 -6.39 5.45 -25.39
CA ASP A 449 -7.30 6.34 -24.64
C ASP A 449 -8.06 7.36 -25.49
N ASN A 450 -7.41 7.85 -26.55
CA ASN A 450 -7.92 8.92 -27.43
C ASN A 450 -8.81 8.41 -28.59
N HIS A 451 -9.05 7.10 -28.69
CA HIS A 451 -9.97 6.50 -29.66
C HIS A 451 -11.35 6.20 -29.03
N GLY A 452 -12.35 5.92 -29.88
CA GLY A 452 -13.75 5.76 -29.45
C GLY A 452 -13.98 4.72 -28.35
N ARG A 453 -13.27 3.57 -28.41
CA ARG A 453 -13.34 2.54 -27.36
C ARG A 453 -12.65 2.95 -26.06
N GLY A 454 -11.46 3.55 -26.14
CA GLY A 454 -10.77 4.12 -24.98
C GLY A 454 -11.65 5.17 -24.28
N MET A 455 -12.15 6.17 -25.02
CA MET A 455 -13.08 7.17 -24.47
C MET A 455 -14.38 6.55 -23.93
N ALA A 456 -14.90 5.47 -24.52
CA ALA A 456 -16.07 4.75 -24.00
C ALA A 456 -15.76 4.10 -22.64
N TYR A 457 -14.67 3.35 -22.55
CA TYR A 457 -14.20 2.75 -21.31
C TYR A 457 -13.96 3.80 -20.22
N ARG A 458 -13.20 4.87 -20.52
CA ARG A 458 -12.93 5.95 -19.56
C ARG A 458 -14.21 6.64 -19.09
N PHE A 459 -15.18 6.88 -19.96
CA PHE A 459 -16.47 7.48 -19.57
C PHE A 459 -17.33 6.58 -18.68
N GLN A 460 -17.22 5.26 -18.83
CA GLN A 460 -18.04 4.26 -18.14
C GLN A 460 -17.40 3.78 -16.83
N TYR A 461 -16.07 3.76 -16.73
CA TYR A 461 -15.32 3.13 -15.64
C TYR A 461 -14.26 4.03 -14.97
N GLU A 462 -13.95 5.24 -15.48
CA GLU A 462 -13.03 6.20 -14.82
C GLU A 462 -13.71 7.47 -14.27
N ILE A 463 -14.98 7.75 -14.62
CA ILE A 463 -15.72 8.95 -14.14
C ILE A 463 -16.58 8.58 -12.94
N ASP A 464 -16.22 9.09 -11.77
CA ASP A 464 -16.83 8.75 -10.48
C ASP A 464 -17.78 9.82 -9.92
N GLU A 465 -18.59 9.46 -8.91
CA GLU A 465 -19.44 10.42 -8.19
C GLU A 465 -18.58 11.35 -7.32
N GLY A 466 -18.71 12.67 -7.54
CA GLY A 466 -17.84 13.70 -6.96
C GLY A 466 -16.88 14.37 -7.95
N ASP A 467 -16.63 13.76 -9.11
CA ASP A 467 -15.77 14.34 -10.16
C ASP A 467 -16.34 15.65 -10.74
N VAL A 468 -15.46 16.55 -11.16
CA VAL A 468 -15.83 17.83 -11.80
C VAL A 468 -15.82 17.71 -13.31
N ILE A 469 -16.97 17.97 -13.94
CA ILE A 469 -17.14 17.98 -15.40
C ILE A 469 -17.25 19.42 -15.91
N ILE A 470 -16.44 19.72 -16.93
CA ILE A 470 -16.45 20.95 -17.71
C ILE A 470 -17.02 20.64 -19.10
N ALA A 471 -18.19 21.19 -19.42
CA ALA A 471 -18.78 21.09 -20.75
C ALA A 471 -18.14 22.14 -21.67
N LYS A 472 -17.44 21.72 -22.74
CA LYS A 472 -16.72 22.62 -23.66
C LYS A 472 -16.95 22.33 -25.14
N GLN A 473 -16.80 23.35 -25.99
CA GLN A 473 -16.90 23.18 -27.45
C GLN A 473 -15.60 22.58 -28.01
N GLY A 474 -15.70 21.44 -28.70
CA GLY A 474 -14.53 20.84 -29.38
C GLY A 474 -13.98 21.75 -30.48
N ARG A 475 -12.66 22.04 -30.42
CA ARG A 475 -11.94 23.04 -31.24
C ARG A 475 -12.31 23.02 -32.72
N THR A 476 -12.72 24.19 -33.24
CA THR A 476 -12.77 24.41 -34.71
C THR A 476 -12.15 25.72 -35.20
N SER A 477 -11.91 26.74 -34.35
CA SER A 477 -11.08 27.91 -34.70
C SER A 477 -10.79 28.84 -33.51
N GLU A 478 -9.53 29.24 -33.34
CA GLU A 478 -8.99 30.44 -32.64
C GLU A 478 -9.39 30.78 -31.19
N SER A 479 -10.43 30.17 -30.60
CA SER A 479 -10.75 30.25 -29.17
C SER A 479 -11.47 28.98 -28.69
N ASP A 480 -11.48 28.77 -27.36
CA ASP A 480 -12.19 27.66 -26.71
C ASP A 480 -13.44 28.22 -25.99
N ILE A 481 -14.55 27.47 -26.00
CA ILE A 481 -15.84 27.93 -25.44
C ILE A 481 -16.30 26.98 -24.33
N ILE A 482 -16.58 27.51 -23.15
CA ILE A 482 -17.14 26.79 -22.00
C ILE A 482 -18.64 27.00 -21.91
N TYR A 483 -19.38 25.91 -21.74
CA TYR A 483 -20.84 25.89 -21.62
C TYR A 483 -21.31 25.82 -20.16
N GLY A 484 -20.59 25.10 -19.30
CA GLY A 484 -20.89 25.00 -17.87
C GLY A 484 -19.93 24.06 -17.13
N ILE A 485 -19.99 24.12 -15.80
CA ILE A 485 -19.18 23.33 -14.87
C ILE A 485 -20.15 22.69 -13.85
N GLY A 486 -19.97 21.40 -13.57
CA GLY A 486 -20.86 20.63 -12.69
C GLY A 486 -20.16 19.47 -12.02
N ILE A 487 -20.79 18.94 -10.96
CA ILE A 487 -20.28 17.78 -10.22
C ILE A 487 -21.09 16.53 -10.60
N VAL A 488 -20.41 15.39 -10.80
CA VAL A 488 -21.08 14.10 -11.02
C VAL A 488 -21.84 13.69 -9.75
N THR A 489 -23.14 13.42 -9.90
CA THR A 489 -24.08 13.01 -8.85
C THR A 489 -24.64 11.60 -9.06
N ALA A 490 -24.10 10.91 -10.06
CA ALA A 490 -24.00 9.46 -10.17
C ALA A 490 -23.19 9.12 -11.43
N ALA A 491 -22.28 8.16 -11.30
CA ALA A 491 -21.63 7.49 -12.42
C ALA A 491 -22.64 6.78 -13.36
N HIS A 492 -22.11 6.13 -14.39
CA HIS A 492 -22.79 5.61 -15.59
C HIS A 492 -24.23 5.08 -15.40
N ARG A 493 -25.12 5.45 -16.34
CA ARG A 493 -26.47 4.91 -16.49
C ARG A 493 -26.83 4.74 -17.97
N GLU A 494 -27.22 3.54 -18.39
CA GLU A 494 -27.89 3.37 -19.69
C GLU A 494 -29.25 4.10 -19.70
N LYS A 495 -29.37 5.17 -20.50
CA LYS A 495 -30.63 5.93 -20.56
C LYS A 495 -30.78 6.78 -21.81
N SER A 496 -31.51 6.28 -22.80
CA SER A 496 -31.80 7.02 -24.03
C SER A 496 -32.72 8.23 -23.78
N TYR A 497 -32.32 9.40 -24.29
CA TYR A 497 -33.12 10.63 -24.34
C TYR A 497 -33.57 10.88 -25.79
N PRO A 498 -34.87 11.17 -26.09
CA PRO A 498 -35.35 11.36 -27.47
C PRO A 498 -34.62 12.45 -28.29
N GLU A 499 -33.94 13.36 -27.61
CA GLU A 499 -33.21 14.50 -28.16
C GLU A 499 -31.70 14.23 -28.38
N ILE A 500 -31.14 13.13 -27.84
CA ILE A 500 -29.70 12.81 -27.92
C ILE A 500 -29.50 11.40 -28.50
N ASN A 501 -28.60 11.23 -29.48
CA ASN A 501 -28.26 9.92 -30.04
C ASN A 501 -27.08 9.25 -29.31
N HIS A 502 -27.06 9.32 -27.97
CA HIS A 502 -26.04 8.73 -27.10
C HIS A 502 -26.72 7.70 -26.16
N SER A 503 -26.09 6.54 -25.97
CA SER A 503 -26.49 5.49 -25.02
C SER A 503 -26.05 5.84 -23.60
N ASP A 504 -24.78 6.23 -23.49
CA ASP A 504 -24.03 6.35 -22.25
C ASP A 504 -24.16 7.75 -21.67
N VAL A 505 -24.72 7.84 -20.46
CA VAL A 505 -24.89 9.10 -19.73
C VAL A 505 -24.40 8.99 -18.28
N VAL A 506 -23.80 10.05 -17.77
CA VAL A 506 -23.56 10.26 -16.33
C VAL A 506 -24.50 11.35 -15.82
N SER A 507 -24.83 11.32 -14.53
CA SER A 507 -25.72 12.32 -13.93
C SER A 507 -24.90 13.47 -13.34
N VAL A 508 -25.21 14.72 -13.69
CA VAL A 508 -24.39 15.90 -13.39
C VAL A 508 -25.25 17.02 -12.80
N ASP A 509 -24.86 17.51 -11.62
CA ASP A 509 -25.41 18.72 -11.04
C ASP A 509 -24.59 19.93 -11.51
N TRP A 510 -25.11 20.60 -12.54
CA TRP A 510 -24.47 21.77 -13.17
C TRP A 510 -24.53 22.99 -12.24
N LYS A 511 -23.45 23.18 -11.48
CA LYS A 511 -23.27 24.30 -10.54
C LYS A 511 -23.29 25.65 -11.25
N VAL A 512 -22.59 25.74 -12.39
CA VAL A 512 -22.44 26.97 -13.17
C VAL A 512 -22.76 26.69 -14.64
N THR A 513 -23.56 27.55 -15.27
CA THR A 513 -23.95 27.42 -16.69
C THR A 513 -23.94 28.75 -17.41
N PHE A 514 -23.31 28.79 -18.59
CA PHE A 514 -23.12 29.99 -19.41
C PHE A 514 -24.13 30.11 -20.58
N GLY A 515 -25.28 29.42 -20.46
CA GLY A 515 -26.36 29.43 -21.45
C GLY A 515 -26.02 28.71 -22.77
N GLU A 516 -26.87 28.90 -23.79
CA GLU A 516 -26.73 28.20 -25.09
C GLU A 516 -25.50 28.66 -25.91
N SER A 517 -24.92 29.82 -25.62
CA SER A 517 -23.77 30.37 -26.36
C SER A 517 -22.42 30.04 -25.73
N GLY A 518 -22.38 29.77 -24.42
CA GLY A 518 -21.13 29.64 -23.65
C GLY A 518 -20.39 30.97 -23.43
N VAL A 519 -19.28 30.89 -22.70
CA VAL A 519 -18.28 31.96 -22.53
C VAL A 519 -17.04 31.62 -23.36
N ASP A 520 -16.47 32.64 -24.01
CA ASP A 520 -15.38 32.57 -24.99
C ASP A 520 -14.04 32.94 -24.32
N ILE A 521 -13.18 31.95 -24.10
CA ILE A 521 -11.95 32.06 -23.30
C ILE A 521 -10.69 32.02 -24.18
N ASP A 522 -9.65 32.77 -23.77
CA ASP A 522 -8.40 32.98 -24.51
C ASP A 522 -7.20 32.55 -23.63
N VAL A 523 -7.24 31.29 -23.20
CA VAL A 523 -6.21 30.65 -22.38
C VAL A 523 -5.22 29.89 -23.29
N GLY A 524 -3.94 29.86 -22.90
CA GLY A 524 -2.81 29.44 -23.74
C GLY A 524 -2.97 28.10 -24.47
N SER A 525 -2.38 27.99 -25.67
CA SER A 525 -2.54 26.84 -26.58
C SER A 525 -1.47 25.74 -26.43
N ASP A 526 -1.05 25.51 -25.19
CA ASP A 526 -0.06 24.48 -24.84
C ASP A 526 -0.69 23.09 -24.66
N SER A 527 0.14 22.08 -24.39
CA SER A 527 -0.24 20.64 -24.44
C SER A 527 -1.43 20.27 -23.55
N ASP A 528 -1.55 20.92 -22.39
CA ASP A 528 -2.48 20.56 -21.33
C ASP A 528 -3.61 21.57 -21.15
N SER A 529 -3.73 22.46 -22.14
CA SER A 529 -4.93 23.25 -22.42
C SER A 529 -6.13 22.39 -22.81
N ILE A 530 -7.28 23.03 -23.04
CA ILE A 530 -8.51 22.36 -23.50
C ILE A 530 -8.23 21.53 -24.76
N LYS A 531 -8.37 20.21 -24.60
CA LYS A 531 -7.98 19.18 -25.56
C LYS A 531 -9.02 19.12 -26.68
N THR A 532 -8.62 18.67 -27.87
CA THR A 532 -9.55 18.58 -29.03
C THR A 532 -10.53 17.39 -28.94
N TYR A 533 -10.26 16.43 -28.07
CA TYR A 533 -11.01 15.18 -27.93
C TYR A 533 -12.40 15.36 -27.28
N THR A 534 -13.25 14.34 -27.44
CA THR A 534 -14.65 14.36 -26.94
C THR A 534 -14.72 14.22 -25.42
N LEU A 535 -13.82 13.45 -24.85
CA LEU A 535 -13.55 13.29 -23.42
C LEU A 535 -12.04 13.38 -23.24
N ASP A 536 -11.59 14.09 -22.21
CA ASP A 536 -10.24 13.96 -21.66
C ASP A 536 -10.23 14.48 -20.21
N THR A 537 -9.14 14.26 -19.47
CA THR A 537 -8.88 14.93 -18.18
C THR A 537 -8.38 16.37 -18.38
N LEU A 538 -8.45 17.22 -17.35
CA LEU A 538 -7.87 18.56 -17.32
C LEU A 538 -6.96 18.72 -16.09
N ASP A 539 -5.88 19.48 -16.23
CA ASP A 539 -4.97 19.74 -15.13
C ASP A 539 -5.57 20.72 -14.09
N PRO A 540 -5.41 20.48 -12.77
CA PRO A 540 -5.90 21.38 -11.73
C PRO A 540 -5.27 22.78 -11.71
N GLU A 541 -4.01 22.94 -12.11
CA GLU A 541 -3.35 24.24 -12.20
C GLU A 541 -4.03 25.10 -13.26
N TYR A 542 -4.24 24.52 -14.45
CA TYR A 542 -4.97 25.14 -15.56
C TYR A 542 -6.42 25.45 -15.18
N TYR A 543 -7.03 24.68 -14.27
CA TYR A 543 -8.35 25.02 -13.73
C TYR A 543 -8.34 26.34 -12.93
N ARG A 544 -7.27 26.69 -12.19
CA ARG A 544 -7.18 27.98 -11.47
C ARG A 544 -7.08 29.18 -12.40
N ASP A 545 -6.38 29.03 -13.53
CA ASP A 545 -6.37 30.04 -14.60
C ASP A 545 -7.75 30.15 -15.26
N LEU A 546 -8.38 29.01 -15.54
CA LEU A 546 -9.72 28.92 -16.11
C LEU A 546 -10.79 29.58 -15.23
N THR A 547 -10.80 29.36 -13.90
CA THR A 547 -11.75 30.03 -13.01
C THR A 547 -11.53 31.55 -12.96
N SER A 548 -10.28 32.00 -13.05
CA SER A 548 -9.92 33.42 -13.06
C SER A 548 -10.40 34.13 -14.35
N GLU A 549 -10.22 33.50 -15.51
CA GLU A 549 -10.73 33.96 -16.81
C GLU A 549 -12.27 33.90 -16.89
N LEU A 550 -12.90 32.85 -16.33
CA LEU A 550 -14.37 32.72 -16.27
C LEU A 550 -15.03 33.70 -15.30
N ALA A 551 -14.35 34.12 -14.22
CA ALA A 551 -14.87 35.15 -13.33
C ALA A 551 -14.99 36.52 -14.01
N ASP A 552 -13.93 36.98 -14.71
CA ASP A 552 -13.92 38.28 -15.42
C ASP A 552 -14.89 38.31 -16.62
N LYS A 553 -15.00 37.19 -17.36
CA LYS A 553 -15.85 37.10 -18.57
C LYS A 553 -17.27 36.61 -18.33
N GLY A 554 -17.52 35.87 -17.25
CA GLY A 554 -18.74 35.09 -17.02
C GLY A 554 -19.70 35.65 -15.98
N ASP A 555 -19.30 36.62 -15.15
CA ASP A 555 -20.09 37.18 -14.03
C ASP A 555 -20.44 36.08 -12.99
N VAL A 556 -19.41 35.33 -12.58
CA VAL A 556 -19.46 34.20 -11.62
C VAL A 556 -18.38 34.40 -10.55
N ASP A 557 -18.64 33.98 -9.32
CA ASP A 557 -17.64 34.05 -8.25
C ASP A 557 -16.46 33.08 -8.51
N ARG A 558 -15.24 33.55 -8.28
CA ARG A 558 -14.02 32.79 -8.53
C ARG A 558 -13.81 31.71 -7.46
N ASP A 559 -14.19 32.01 -6.23
CA ASP A 559 -13.88 31.16 -5.09
C ASP A 559 -14.91 30.02 -5.02
N GLU A 560 -16.21 30.30 -5.25
CA GLU A 560 -17.25 29.27 -5.47
C GLU A 560 -16.90 28.27 -6.61
N LEU A 561 -16.09 28.70 -7.59
CA LEU A 561 -15.58 27.81 -8.65
C LEU A 561 -14.36 27.00 -8.21
N LEU A 562 -13.45 27.56 -7.40
CA LEU A 562 -12.29 26.85 -6.84
C LEU A 562 -12.74 25.77 -5.84
N ALA A 563 -13.77 26.04 -5.02
CA ALA A 563 -14.45 25.12 -4.10
C ALA A 563 -14.87 23.77 -4.72
N LEU A 564 -15.09 23.75 -6.03
CA LEU A 564 -15.51 22.55 -6.76
C LEU A 564 -14.38 21.52 -6.90
N VAL A 565 -13.12 21.98 -6.93
CA VAL A 565 -11.92 21.17 -7.23
C VAL A 565 -10.95 21.10 -6.05
N PHE A 566 -10.83 22.17 -5.28
CA PHE A 566 -9.97 22.28 -4.12
C PHE A 566 -10.85 22.30 -2.86
N ASP A 567 -10.58 21.40 -1.92
CA ASP A 567 -11.27 21.43 -0.62
C ASP A 567 -10.92 22.76 0.09
N GLU A 568 -11.96 23.52 0.44
CA GLU A 568 -11.88 24.97 0.44
C GLU A 568 -11.41 25.60 1.77
N LEU A 569 -10.96 26.85 1.65
CA LEU A 569 -10.57 27.76 2.73
C LEU A 569 -11.61 27.83 3.85
N SER A 570 -11.15 27.76 5.09
CA SER A 570 -12.00 27.78 6.29
C SER A 570 -12.72 29.12 6.48
N GLN A 571 -14.05 29.10 6.50
CA GLN A 571 -14.88 30.20 7.01
C GLN A 571 -15.60 29.78 8.29
N ASP A 572 -15.28 30.40 9.42
CA ASP A 572 -16.22 30.58 10.54
C ASP A 572 -15.69 31.66 11.53
N ASP A 573 -16.06 32.94 11.34
CA ASP A 573 -16.21 33.90 12.44
C ASP A 573 -17.16 35.07 12.11
N GLU A 574 -18.43 34.94 12.50
CA GLU A 574 -19.33 36.07 12.82
C GLU A 574 -19.86 35.88 14.26
N GLY A 575 -19.13 36.34 15.30
CA GLY A 575 -19.44 35.95 16.69
C GLY A 575 -19.55 37.01 17.81
N GLU A 576 -19.03 38.23 17.66
CA GLU A 576 -18.86 39.24 18.73
C GLU A 576 -18.17 38.75 20.04
N THR A 577 -16.87 39.02 20.19
CA THR A 577 -16.46 40.08 21.15
C THR A 577 -15.03 40.54 20.89
N THR A 578 -14.80 41.87 20.93
CA THR A 578 -13.56 42.52 20.50
C THR A 578 -12.35 42.19 21.37
N ASP A 579 -11.27 41.73 20.73
CA ASP A 579 -9.96 42.39 20.86
C ASP A 579 -9.61 42.99 19.48
N GLU A 580 -8.78 44.03 19.43
CA GLU A 580 -8.63 44.84 18.20
C GLU A 580 -7.56 44.27 17.25
N GLY A 581 -8.01 43.78 16.08
CA GLY A 581 -7.15 43.32 14.99
C GLY A 581 -6.16 44.40 14.57
N THR A 582 -4.87 44.09 14.70
CA THR A 582 -3.76 45.04 14.53
C THR A 582 -3.27 45.02 13.09
N ASN A 583 -3.23 46.18 12.41
CA ASN A 583 -2.79 46.23 11.01
C ASN A 583 -1.27 46.29 10.90
N HIS A 584 -0.72 45.74 9.82
CA HIS A 584 0.71 45.61 9.58
C HIS A 584 1.18 46.50 8.42
N TYR A 585 2.32 47.17 8.57
CA TYR A 585 2.85 48.13 7.59
C TYR A 585 4.37 48.07 7.42
N TRP A 586 4.84 48.51 6.27
CA TRP A 586 6.24 48.82 5.95
C TRP A 586 6.37 50.31 5.66
N ILE A 587 7.28 51.01 6.36
CA ILE A 587 7.57 52.43 6.10
C ILE A 587 8.96 52.64 5.46
N SER A 588 8.97 53.28 4.29
CA SER A 588 10.20 53.59 3.54
C SER A 588 10.77 54.94 3.97
N ALA A 589 11.95 54.91 4.59
CA ALA A 589 12.70 56.07 5.03
C ALA A 589 13.82 56.46 4.06
N ASN A 590 14.25 57.72 4.12
CA ASN A 590 15.47 58.18 3.46
C ASN A 590 16.45 58.73 4.50
N PRO A 591 17.75 58.40 4.43
CA PRO A 591 18.74 58.79 5.46
C PRO A 591 19.00 60.30 5.59
N SER A 592 18.36 61.12 4.75
CA SER A 592 18.37 62.59 4.83
C SER A 592 17.12 63.20 5.48
N ILE A 593 16.18 62.36 5.94
CA ILE A 593 14.97 62.75 6.68
C ILE A 593 15.14 62.38 8.16
N TRP A 594 15.58 61.14 8.44
CA TRP A 594 15.97 60.66 9.77
C TRP A 594 16.98 59.50 9.64
N LYS A 595 17.51 59.00 10.75
CA LYS A 595 18.48 57.89 10.82
C LYS A 595 18.19 57.00 12.03
N VAL A 596 18.22 55.69 11.82
CA VAL A 596 17.88 54.70 12.86
C VAL A 596 18.94 54.66 13.98
N GLU A 597 20.21 54.80 13.62
CA GLU A 597 21.37 54.91 14.54
C GLU A 597 21.33 56.09 15.55
N SER A 598 20.26 56.89 15.57
CA SER A 598 20.15 58.12 16.37
C SER A 598 18.81 58.28 17.11
N ILE A 599 18.08 57.18 17.29
CA ILE A 599 16.80 57.08 18.00
C ILE A 599 17.03 56.17 19.22
N GLU A 600 16.56 56.57 20.41
CA GLU A 600 16.58 55.73 21.63
C GLU A 600 15.22 54.97 21.76
N ASP A 601 15.20 53.81 22.42
CA ASP A 601 13.98 52.99 22.52
C ASP A 601 12.83 53.77 23.20
N GLY A 602 11.68 53.89 22.50
CA GLY A 602 10.54 54.71 22.92
C GLY A 602 10.56 56.18 22.45
N ASP A 603 11.49 56.59 21.59
CA ASP A 603 11.39 57.87 20.87
C ASP A 603 10.26 57.84 19.82
N GLU A 604 9.67 59.01 19.54
CA GLU A 604 8.52 59.18 18.65
C GLU A 604 8.89 59.90 17.34
N VAL A 605 8.43 59.38 16.20
CA VAL A 605 8.69 59.96 14.87
C VAL A 605 7.38 60.33 14.16
N PHE A 606 7.17 61.63 13.92
CA PHE A 606 6.06 62.14 13.10
C PHE A 606 6.39 62.08 11.60
N TYR A 607 5.74 61.18 10.87
CA TYR A 607 5.95 60.98 9.43
C TYR A 607 4.85 61.66 8.60
N THR A 608 5.24 62.69 7.87
CA THR A 608 4.33 63.53 7.05
C THR A 608 3.71 62.77 5.88
N ALA A 609 2.38 62.80 5.72
CA ALA A 609 1.66 62.12 4.62
C ALA A 609 1.76 62.88 3.27
N TYR A 610 2.29 64.11 3.29
CA TYR A 610 2.51 64.98 2.14
C TYR A 610 4.00 65.19 1.87
N ASN A 611 4.36 65.55 0.63
CA ASN A 611 5.72 65.93 0.27
C ASN A 611 5.94 67.45 0.30
N ARG A 612 7.22 67.90 0.28
CA ARG A 612 7.65 69.33 0.28
C ARG A 612 7.10 70.21 -0.86
N LYS A 613 6.24 69.69 -1.74
CA LYS A 613 5.53 70.43 -2.80
C LYS A 613 4.01 70.45 -2.57
N GLY A 614 3.52 70.01 -1.42
CA GLY A 614 2.10 69.98 -1.05
C GLY A 614 1.27 68.89 -1.74
N ASN A 615 1.89 67.83 -2.24
CA ASN A 615 1.17 66.72 -2.88
C ASN A 615 1.10 65.52 -1.93
N LYS A 616 -0.03 64.80 -1.92
CA LYS A 616 -0.18 63.50 -1.26
C LYS A 616 0.98 62.57 -1.67
N ARG A 617 1.51 61.78 -0.74
CA ARG A 617 2.48 60.70 -1.04
C ARG A 617 1.79 59.55 -1.80
N ARG A 618 2.60 58.62 -2.32
CA ARG A 618 2.10 57.36 -2.91
C ARG A 618 1.47 56.49 -1.83
N ILE A 619 0.45 55.72 -2.20
CA ILE A 619 -0.33 54.84 -1.31
C ILE A 619 -0.85 55.64 -0.11
N PHE A 620 -1.71 56.63 -0.39
CA PHE A 620 -2.25 57.48 0.67
C PHE A 620 -3.35 56.80 1.50
N GLY A 621 -4.00 55.75 0.97
CA GLY A 621 -5.01 54.96 1.71
C GLY A 621 -4.45 54.44 3.03
N ALA A 622 -3.27 53.83 3.00
CA ALA A 622 -2.56 53.37 4.20
C ALA A 622 -2.32 54.46 5.26
N PHE A 623 -2.23 55.75 4.87
CA PHE A 623 -2.18 56.86 5.84
C PHE A 623 -3.57 57.30 6.34
N GLU A 624 -4.65 57.00 5.62
CA GLU A 624 -6.05 57.23 6.02
C GLU A 624 -6.63 56.03 6.82
N GLU A 625 -6.02 54.84 6.72
CA GLU A 625 -6.37 53.59 7.42
C GLU A 625 -5.55 53.39 8.72
N ALA A 626 -4.27 53.78 8.75
CA ALA A 626 -3.36 53.65 9.89
C ALA A 626 -3.93 54.20 11.21
N SER A 627 -3.97 53.34 12.22
CA SER A 627 -4.63 53.52 13.53
C SER A 627 -3.68 53.24 14.71
N PRO A 628 -3.94 53.79 15.91
CA PRO A 628 -3.12 53.52 17.09
C PRO A 628 -3.12 52.02 17.46
N GLY A 629 -1.94 51.43 17.64
CA GLY A 629 -1.74 50.01 17.91
C GLY A 629 -1.11 49.24 16.74
N ASP A 630 -1.33 49.70 15.51
CA ASP A 630 -0.81 49.08 14.27
C ASP A 630 0.73 48.96 14.27
N LYS A 631 1.26 47.91 13.62
CA LYS A 631 2.69 47.60 13.57
C LYS A 631 3.36 48.12 12.31
N VAL A 632 4.63 48.53 12.44
CA VAL A 632 5.40 49.14 11.34
C VAL A 632 6.85 48.64 11.31
N LEU A 633 7.29 48.08 10.18
CA LEU A 633 8.71 47.81 9.92
C LEU A 633 9.37 49.01 9.23
N PHE A 634 10.57 49.38 9.68
CA PHE A 634 11.33 50.51 9.18
C PHE A 634 12.38 50.09 8.14
N TYR A 635 12.21 50.52 6.89
CA TYR A 635 13.17 50.30 5.79
C TYR A 635 14.03 51.55 5.52
N GLU A 636 15.34 51.48 5.74
CA GLU A 636 16.27 52.56 5.36
C GLU A 636 16.74 52.38 3.90
N SER A 637 16.37 53.33 3.03
CA SER A 637 16.79 53.33 1.62
C SER A 637 18.28 53.72 1.43
N GLN A 638 18.71 54.04 0.21
CA GLN A 638 20.13 54.22 -0.12
C GLN A 638 20.87 55.21 0.83
N PRO A 639 22.01 54.80 1.41
CA PRO A 639 22.86 53.69 0.98
C PRO A 639 22.63 52.34 1.69
N VAL A 640 21.71 52.23 2.65
CA VAL A 640 21.58 51.03 3.51
C VAL A 640 20.83 49.91 2.78
N GLN A 641 19.62 50.19 2.28
CA GLN A 641 18.76 49.21 1.59
C GLN A 641 18.45 47.97 2.44
N ALA A 642 17.96 48.17 3.67
CA ALA A 642 17.59 47.11 4.60
C ALA A 642 16.40 47.50 5.50
N ILE A 643 15.68 46.51 6.03
CA ILE A 643 14.86 46.64 7.25
C ILE A 643 15.83 46.70 8.44
N VAL A 644 15.53 47.56 9.42
CA VAL A 644 16.50 47.93 10.48
C VAL A 644 15.87 48.19 11.86
N ALA A 645 14.54 48.22 11.97
CA ALA A 645 13.82 48.42 13.24
C ALA A 645 12.32 48.11 13.09
N GLU A 646 11.64 47.89 14.22
CA GLU A 646 10.19 47.81 14.31
C GLU A 646 9.61 48.97 15.16
N GLY A 647 8.36 49.32 14.90
CA GLY A 647 7.63 50.37 15.59
C GLY A 647 6.14 50.05 15.72
N THR A 648 5.45 50.85 16.53
CA THR A 648 4.01 50.78 16.71
C THR A 648 3.41 52.16 16.45
N ILE A 649 2.33 52.26 15.68
CA ILE A 649 1.63 53.52 15.42
C ILE A 649 1.00 53.99 16.73
N ARG A 650 1.33 55.22 17.13
CA ARG A 650 0.84 55.83 18.36
C ARG A 650 -0.33 56.77 18.12
N GLU A 651 -0.25 57.54 17.03
CA GLU A 651 -1.36 58.35 16.53
C GLU A 651 -1.47 58.19 15.01
N GLY A 652 -2.66 57.76 14.56
CA GLY A 652 -3.06 57.75 13.15
C GLY A 652 -3.17 59.16 12.56
N LEU A 653 -3.86 59.34 11.43
CA LEU A 653 -3.79 60.60 10.66
C LEU A 653 -4.21 61.86 11.44
N HIS A 654 -3.22 62.65 11.87
CA HIS A 654 -3.40 63.88 12.65
C HIS A 654 -2.48 65.00 12.11
N LYS A 655 -2.48 66.16 12.77
CA LYS A 655 -1.67 67.33 12.38
C LYS A 655 -0.71 67.73 13.48
N ASP A 656 0.57 67.90 13.12
CA ASP A 656 1.59 68.44 14.01
C ASP A 656 2.56 69.41 13.29
N GLU A 657 3.39 70.11 14.08
CA GLU A 657 4.46 71.00 13.64
C GLU A 657 5.72 70.19 13.26
N HIS A 658 6.20 70.32 12.03
CA HIS A 658 7.38 69.60 11.51
C HIS A 658 8.38 70.61 10.91
N GLU A 659 9.68 70.52 11.26
CA GLU A 659 10.70 71.57 11.03
C GLU A 659 10.82 72.07 9.57
N GLU A 660 10.36 71.29 8.59
CA GLU A 660 10.39 71.62 7.16
C GLU A 660 9.19 72.46 6.65
N TYR A 661 8.19 72.75 7.49
CA TYR A 661 6.94 73.41 7.09
C TYR A 661 6.57 74.60 8.01
N ASP A 662 6.16 75.72 7.42
CA ASP A 662 5.76 76.95 8.15
C ASP A 662 4.34 76.86 8.80
N GLU A 663 3.56 75.81 8.52
CA GLU A 663 2.21 75.56 9.03
C GLU A 663 2.03 74.04 9.32
N PRO A 664 1.20 73.63 10.31
CA PRO A 664 1.01 72.20 10.63
C PRO A 664 0.45 71.37 9.47
N VAL A 665 1.04 70.20 9.25
CA VAL A 665 0.76 69.29 8.12
C VAL A 665 0.19 67.96 8.61
N ASP A 666 -0.55 67.24 7.76
CA ASP A 666 -1.08 65.91 8.12
C ASP A 666 0.01 64.81 8.05
N GLY A 667 -0.01 63.89 9.01
CA GLY A 667 0.91 62.74 9.12
C GLY A 667 0.49 61.75 10.20
N ILE A 668 1.33 60.76 10.47
CA ILE A 668 1.16 59.75 11.54
C ILE A 668 2.35 59.81 12.51
N THR A 669 2.16 59.46 13.77
CA THR A 669 3.24 59.36 14.77
C THR A 669 3.45 57.90 15.12
N ILE A 670 4.70 57.45 14.98
CA ILE A 670 5.12 56.07 15.23
C ILE A 670 6.08 56.09 16.42
N GLU A 671 5.80 55.26 17.42
CA GLU A 671 6.64 55.05 18.60
C GLU A 671 7.61 53.91 18.29
N TYR A 672 8.91 54.19 18.39
CA TYR A 672 9.97 53.23 18.08
C TYR A 672 9.99 52.11 19.14
N SER A 673 9.81 50.87 18.71
CA SER A 673 9.60 49.74 19.62
C SER A 673 10.92 49.02 19.95
N ARG A 674 11.74 48.70 18.93
CA ARG A 674 13.13 48.22 19.10
C ARG A 674 13.91 48.33 17.79
N ALA A 675 15.24 48.34 17.90
CA ALA A 675 16.12 48.03 16.78
C ALA A 675 15.95 46.56 16.33
N MET A 676 16.18 46.31 15.05
CA MET A 676 16.26 44.98 14.46
C MET A 676 17.66 44.71 13.91
N GLU A 677 18.04 43.45 13.76
CA GLU A 677 19.17 43.09 12.89
C GLU A 677 18.85 43.40 11.41
N THR A 678 19.87 43.65 10.58
CA THR A 678 19.67 44.38 9.31
C THR A 678 19.32 43.46 8.14
N ILE A 679 18.02 43.26 7.88
CA ILE A 679 17.51 42.41 6.80
C ILE A 679 17.70 43.12 5.45
N SER A 680 18.64 42.66 4.63
CA SER A 680 19.00 43.34 3.38
C SER A 680 17.93 43.19 2.29
N TRP A 681 17.88 44.15 1.37
CA TRP A 681 17.00 44.11 0.20
C TRP A 681 17.13 42.80 -0.59
N ASP A 682 18.34 42.26 -0.72
CA ASP A 682 18.59 41.06 -1.51
C ASP A 682 18.03 39.80 -0.81
N GLN A 683 18.02 39.74 0.53
CA GLN A 683 17.31 38.69 1.31
C GLN A 683 15.78 38.82 1.14
N LEU A 684 15.26 40.05 1.27
CA LEU A 684 13.83 40.35 1.17
C LEU A 684 13.24 40.06 -0.23
N THR A 685 14.08 39.99 -1.26
CA THR A 685 13.70 39.58 -2.62
C THR A 685 14.09 38.14 -2.98
N ALA A 686 14.57 37.35 -2.01
CA ALA A 686 14.90 35.93 -2.19
C ALA A 686 13.82 34.98 -1.64
N VAL A 687 12.85 35.50 -0.87
CA VAL A 687 11.71 34.73 -0.34
C VAL A 687 10.55 34.78 -1.34
N PRO A 688 10.05 33.63 -1.86
CA PRO A 688 8.93 33.60 -2.81
C PRO A 688 7.66 34.23 -2.26
N ASP A 689 7.36 33.99 -0.98
CA ASP A 689 6.14 34.47 -0.29
C ASP A 689 6.08 36.00 -0.16
N LEU A 690 7.20 36.69 -0.41
CA LEU A 690 7.29 38.15 -0.44
C LEU A 690 7.33 38.72 -1.87
N GLU A 691 7.32 37.93 -2.95
CA GLU A 691 7.38 38.47 -4.32
C GLU A 691 6.18 39.37 -4.65
N ASP A 692 4.98 38.95 -4.25
CA ASP A 692 3.75 39.72 -4.47
C ASP A 692 3.53 40.85 -3.44
N ALA A 693 4.40 40.95 -2.43
CA ALA A 693 4.26 41.94 -1.36
C ALA A 693 4.34 43.38 -1.88
N SER A 694 3.44 44.23 -1.35
CA SER A 694 3.28 45.62 -1.78
C SER A 694 4.59 46.45 -1.83
N PRO A 695 5.49 46.41 -0.82
CA PRO A 695 6.77 47.10 -0.91
C PRO A 695 7.75 46.48 -1.92
N ILE A 696 7.74 45.14 -2.09
CA ILE A 696 8.65 44.41 -2.98
C ILE A 696 8.36 44.71 -4.45
N ARG A 697 7.10 44.52 -4.88
CA ARG A 697 6.64 44.88 -6.25
C ARG A 697 6.92 46.34 -6.61
N ASN A 698 6.82 47.24 -5.62
CA ASN A 698 7.10 48.66 -5.79
C ASN A 698 8.59 49.03 -5.62
N ARG A 699 9.49 48.07 -5.36
CA ARG A 699 10.94 48.29 -5.12
C ARG A 699 11.22 49.33 -4.03
N ALA A 700 10.42 49.28 -2.96
CA ALA A 700 10.32 50.26 -1.87
C ALA A 700 10.06 51.73 -2.31
N GLN A 701 9.63 51.99 -3.56
CA GLN A 701 9.41 53.34 -4.12
C GLN A 701 8.07 53.98 -3.71
N GLY A 702 7.77 53.95 -2.41
CA GLY A 702 6.55 54.44 -1.78
C GLY A 702 6.83 55.38 -0.61
N SER A 703 6.09 55.23 0.48
CA SER A 703 6.35 55.93 1.75
C SER A 703 5.83 55.12 2.92
N LEU A 704 4.56 54.72 2.89
CA LEU A 704 3.97 53.67 3.73
C LEU A 704 3.34 52.65 2.77
N PHE A 705 3.46 51.37 3.10
CA PHE A 705 2.84 50.25 2.42
C PHE A 705 2.09 49.42 3.47
N PRO A 706 0.87 48.93 3.21
CA PRO A 706 0.32 47.84 4.00
C PRO A 706 1.13 46.56 3.74
N LEU A 707 1.12 45.67 4.72
CA LEU A 707 1.53 44.27 4.63
C LEU A 707 0.35 43.39 5.07
N THR A 708 0.32 42.12 4.66
CA THR A 708 -0.48 41.12 5.40
C THR A 708 0.21 40.76 6.73
N GLU A 709 -0.49 40.04 7.60
CA GLU A 709 0.12 39.48 8.82
C GLU A 709 1.21 38.46 8.47
N ASP A 710 0.96 37.58 7.49
CA ASP A 710 1.93 36.60 6.99
C ASP A 710 3.16 37.27 6.34
N GLU A 711 2.97 38.31 5.53
CA GLU A 711 4.08 39.10 4.95
C GLU A 711 4.92 39.76 6.06
N PHE A 712 4.29 40.25 7.13
CA PHE A 712 4.96 40.93 8.24
C PHE A 712 5.75 39.96 9.12
N GLU A 713 5.14 38.85 9.52
CA GLU A 713 5.80 37.79 10.31
C GLU A 713 6.88 37.08 9.49
N THR A 714 6.69 36.87 8.19
CA THR A 714 7.75 36.37 7.29
C THR A 714 8.95 37.32 7.23
N ILE A 715 8.74 38.63 7.26
CA ILE A 715 9.85 39.60 7.36
C ILE A 715 10.48 39.58 8.76
N LEU A 716 9.71 39.40 9.85
CA LEU A 716 10.30 39.23 11.19
C LEU A 716 11.13 37.95 11.30
N ALA A 717 10.72 36.85 10.66
CA ALA A 717 11.46 35.59 10.61
C ALA A 717 12.80 35.70 9.86
N LEU A 718 13.00 36.74 9.04
CA LEU A 718 14.27 37.07 8.39
C LEU A 718 15.19 37.95 9.25
N GLU A 719 14.78 38.35 10.46
CA GLU A 719 15.61 39.14 11.37
C GLU A 719 16.77 38.33 11.95
N ASP A 720 16.55 37.06 12.30
CA ASP A 720 17.60 36.21 12.84
C ASP A 720 18.71 36.01 11.78
N PRO A 721 19.97 36.41 12.08
CA PRO A 721 21.04 36.36 11.08
C PRO A 721 21.44 34.92 10.77
N ILE A 722 21.53 34.59 9.48
CA ILE A 722 22.04 33.30 9.00
C ILE A 722 23.58 33.27 9.15
N GLU A 723 24.06 33.13 10.39
CA GLU A 723 25.40 32.65 10.76
C GLU A 723 25.25 31.44 11.72
N ASP A 724 25.17 30.22 11.17
CA ASP A 724 25.35 28.92 11.85
C ASP A 724 24.60 28.71 13.20
N GLY A 725 23.26 28.57 13.21
CA GLY A 725 22.57 28.08 14.42
C GLY A 725 21.05 27.85 14.35
N VAL A 726 20.59 26.75 14.94
CA VAL A 726 19.17 26.50 15.27
C VAL A 726 18.86 27.00 16.69
N SER A 727 17.64 27.48 16.92
CA SER A 727 17.21 27.96 18.23
C SER A 727 17.25 26.87 19.32
N GLN A 728 17.73 27.25 20.51
CA GLN A 728 17.87 26.31 21.63
C GLN A 728 16.53 25.69 22.06
N ASP A 729 15.41 26.39 21.85
CA ASP A 729 14.09 25.88 22.20
C ASP A 729 13.54 24.87 21.18
N ALA A 730 13.87 24.99 19.89
CA ALA A 730 13.59 23.92 18.92
C ALA A 730 14.39 22.65 19.26
N ILE A 731 15.66 22.79 19.65
CA ILE A 731 16.49 21.68 20.16
C ILE A 731 15.83 21.05 21.41
N ASN A 732 15.38 21.87 22.36
CA ASN A 732 14.70 21.39 23.58
C ASN A 732 13.41 20.61 23.24
N GLN A 733 12.59 21.12 22.31
CA GLN A 733 11.35 20.47 21.87
C GLN A 733 11.61 19.11 21.24
N LEU A 734 12.57 19.00 20.30
CA LEU A 734 12.92 17.71 19.70
C LEU A 734 13.52 16.74 20.73
N LYS A 735 14.32 17.26 21.67
CA LYS A 735 14.95 16.46 22.74
C LYS A 735 13.93 15.81 23.68
N THR A 736 12.81 16.46 23.97
CA THR A 736 11.70 15.86 24.74
C THR A 736 11.13 14.62 24.05
N LYS A 737 10.97 14.68 22.72
CA LYS A 737 10.42 13.61 21.86
C LYS A 737 11.32 12.37 21.78
N LEU A 738 12.58 12.44 22.24
CA LEU A 738 13.49 11.29 22.29
C LEU A 738 13.07 10.24 23.35
N THR A 739 12.20 10.59 24.29
CA THR A 739 11.70 9.69 25.33
C THR A 739 10.34 9.08 24.95
N SER A 740 10.14 7.76 25.08
CA SER A 740 8.80 7.19 24.83
C SER A 740 7.78 7.64 25.90
N PRO A 741 6.56 8.05 25.51
CA PRO A 741 5.54 8.50 26.46
C PRO A 741 4.98 7.34 27.30
N GLU A 742 4.71 7.60 28.58
CA GLU A 742 3.99 6.66 29.47
C GLU A 742 2.47 6.78 29.28
N VAL A 743 1.97 6.41 28.10
CA VAL A 743 0.53 6.46 27.77
C VAL A 743 -0.26 5.52 28.70
N ASP A 744 -1.29 6.06 29.36
CA ASP A 744 -2.32 5.30 30.10
C ASP A 744 -3.53 5.11 29.19
N VAL A 745 -3.70 3.90 28.66
CA VAL A 745 -4.66 3.62 27.58
C VAL A 745 -6.08 3.58 28.13
N SER A 746 -6.76 4.74 28.11
CA SER A 746 -8.19 4.82 28.41
C SER A 746 -9.00 4.22 27.26
N ILE A 747 -9.89 3.26 27.58
CA ILE A 747 -10.85 2.71 26.62
C ILE A 747 -12.10 3.61 26.68
N PRO A 748 -12.58 4.16 25.54
CA PRO A 748 -13.78 4.99 25.51
C PRO A 748 -15.02 4.27 26.06
N ASN A 749 -15.88 4.99 26.80
CA ASN A 749 -17.12 4.43 27.37
C ASN A 749 -18.11 3.89 26.29
N SER A 750 -17.94 4.27 25.02
CA SER A 750 -18.71 3.79 23.87
C SER A 750 -18.15 2.51 23.23
N LEU A 751 -17.06 1.96 23.78
CA LEU A 751 -16.51 0.64 23.44
C LEU A 751 -16.60 -0.30 24.65
N TYR A 752 -16.81 -1.58 24.39
CA TYR A 752 -16.82 -2.62 25.41
C TYR A 752 -15.98 -3.83 24.97
N PHE A 753 -15.19 -4.37 25.90
CA PHE A 753 -14.38 -5.58 25.72
C PHE A 753 -14.44 -6.42 26.99
N ASP A 754 -14.81 -7.70 26.87
CA ASP A 754 -15.04 -8.63 27.98
C ASP A 754 -13.80 -8.88 28.87
N ASP A 755 -12.60 -8.64 28.34
CA ASP A 755 -11.33 -8.55 29.08
C ASP A 755 -10.56 -7.27 28.69
N ALA A 756 -11.27 -6.13 28.75
CA ALA A 756 -10.70 -4.79 28.57
C ALA A 756 -9.42 -4.55 29.39
N ASP A 757 -9.37 -5.15 30.57
CA ASP A 757 -8.29 -5.04 31.54
C ASP A 757 -7.00 -5.73 31.06
N ARG A 758 -7.11 -6.89 30.40
CA ARG A 758 -6.00 -7.54 29.68
C ARG A 758 -5.64 -6.79 28.40
N LEU A 759 -6.62 -6.40 27.60
CA LEU A 759 -6.41 -5.68 26.34
C LEU A 759 -5.59 -4.40 26.56
N ARG A 760 -5.97 -3.59 27.57
CA ARG A 760 -5.20 -2.43 28.02
C ARG A 760 -3.75 -2.78 28.34
N ARG A 761 -3.52 -3.82 29.16
CA ARG A 761 -2.17 -4.25 29.55
C ARG A 761 -1.30 -4.69 28.36
N GLU A 762 -1.89 -5.38 27.37
CA GLU A 762 -1.17 -5.81 26.16
C GLU A 762 -0.78 -4.60 25.28
N ILE A 763 -1.67 -3.62 25.12
CA ILE A 763 -1.39 -2.37 24.39
C ILE A 763 -0.32 -1.55 25.10
N GLU A 764 -0.51 -1.26 26.41
CA GLU A 764 0.46 -0.51 27.22
C GLU A 764 1.85 -1.15 27.21
N ALA A 765 1.94 -2.48 27.35
CA ALA A 765 3.21 -3.20 27.30
C ALA A 765 3.89 -3.06 25.93
N SER A 766 3.10 -3.11 24.85
CA SER A 766 3.60 -2.91 23.48
C SER A 766 4.20 -1.51 23.31
N LEU A 767 3.43 -0.46 23.65
CA LEU A 767 3.86 0.94 23.53
C LEU A 767 5.12 1.22 24.35
N ARG A 768 5.18 0.75 25.61
CA ARG A 768 6.34 0.87 26.51
C ARG A 768 7.56 0.04 26.07
N SER A 769 7.37 -0.98 25.24
CA SER A 769 8.47 -1.81 24.70
C SER A 769 9.13 -1.24 23.45
N GLY A 770 8.66 -0.09 22.94
CA GLY A 770 9.13 0.50 21.68
C GLY A 770 8.42 -0.02 20.44
N LYS A 771 7.52 -1.02 20.58
CA LYS A 771 6.85 -1.68 19.43
C LYS A 771 5.71 -0.85 18.84
N HIS A 772 5.61 -0.92 17.52
CA HIS A 772 4.41 -0.57 16.75
C HIS A 772 3.30 -1.61 17.00
N LEU A 773 2.06 -1.29 16.63
CA LEU A 773 0.89 -2.15 16.91
C LEU A 773 0.15 -2.55 15.63
N ILE A 774 -0.32 -3.80 15.56
CA ILE A 774 -1.36 -4.20 14.60
C ILE A 774 -2.53 -4.82 15.37
N PHE A 775 -3.71 -4.22 15.26
CA PHE A 775 -4.95 -4.77 15.78
C PHE A 775 -5.55 -5.76 14.76
N THR A 776 -5.57 -7.05 15.11
CA THR A 776 -6.19 -8.08 14.27
C THR A 776 -7.55 -8.48 14.80
N GLY A 777 -8.48 -8.84 13.93
CA GLY A 777 -9.71 -9.51 14.34
C GLY A 777 -10.84 -9.41 13.31
N PRO A 778 -12.04 -9.90 13.66
CA PRO A 778 -13.22 -9.80 12.82
C PRO A 778 -13.55 -8.35 12.44
N PRO A 779 -14.28 -8.12 11.33
CA PRO A 779 -14.88 -6.82 11.05
C PRO A 779 -15.85 -6.43 12.17
N GLY A 780 -15.91 -5.14 12.49
CA GLY A 780 -16.88 -4.62 13.47
C GLY A 780 -16.55 -4.79 14.95
N THR A 781 -15.33 -5.23 15.32
CA THR A 781 -14.90 -5.34 16.74
C THR A 781 -14.33 -4.05 17.35
N GLY A 782 -14.34 -2.93 16.61
CA GLY A 782 -13.95 -1.62 17.13
C GLY A 782 -12.45 -1.28 17.02
N LYS A 783 -11.65 -2.10 16.30
CA LYS A 783 -10.20 -1.92 16.07
C LYS A 783 -9.80 -0.47 15.77
N THR A 784 -10.43 0.15 14.78
CA THR A 784 -10.18 1.53 14.33
C THR A 784 -10.50 2.57 15.40
N LYS A 785 -11.62 2.41 16.12
CA LYS A 785 -12.01 3.31 17.22
C LYS A 785 -11.02 3.20 18.39
N LEU A 786 -10.52 2.00 18.67
CA LEU A 786 -9.50 1.76 19.69
C LEU A 786 -8.15 2.37 19.30
N ALA A 787 -7.74 2.24 18.03
CA ALA A 787 -6.52 2.88 17.50
C ALA A 787 -6.56 4.41 17.64
N LYS A 788 -7.68 5.05 17.24
CA LYS A 788 -7.87 6.51 17.39
C LYS A 788 -7.82 6.95 18.84
N ALA A 789 -8.53 6.27 19.75
CA ALA A 789 -8.51 6.57 21.18
C ALA A 789 -7.11 6.44 21.83
N ILE A 790 -6.25 5.56 21.31
CA ILE A 790 -4.85 5.44 21.78
C ILE A 790 -4.03 6.65 21.32
N CYS A 791 -4.18 7.09 20.07
CA CYS A 791 -3.48 8.29 19.59
C CYS A 791 -4.00 9.58 20.25
N GLU A 792 -5.32 9.72 20.41
CA GLU A 792 -5.96 10.81 21.19
C GLU A 792 -5.46 10.85 22.65
N SER A 793 -5.10 9.69 23.22
CA SER A 793 -4.44 9.65 24.54
C SER A 793 -2.94 9.99 24.45
N ALA A 794 -2.27 9.66 23.35
CA ALA A 794 -0.83 9.91 23.16
C ALA A 794 -0.51 11.39 22.95
N THR A 795 -1.35 12.14 22.22
CA THR A 795 -1.20 13.59 21.99
C THR A 795 -1.40 14.45 23.26
N THR A 796 -1.83 13.85 24.38
CA THR A 796 -1.82 14.52 25.68
C THR A 796 -0.42 14.62 26.32
N HIS A 797 0.60 14.02 25.70
CA HIS A 797 1.99 14.02 26.14
C HIS A 797 2.88 14.88 25.22
N GLU A 798 3.75 15.72 25.80
CA GLU A 798 4.66 16.65 25.07
C GLU A 798 5.57 15.99 24.02
N GLN A 799 5.74 14.66 24.07
CA GLN A 799 6.50 13.89 23.09
C GLN A 799 5.78 13.66 21.75
N VAL A 800 4.46 13.85 21.67
CA VAL A 800 3.65 13.59 20.46
C VAL A 800 2.88 14.86 20.08
N ASP A 801 3.11 15.39 18.87
CA ASP A 801 2.44 16.63 18.45
C ASP A 801 0.97 16.39 18.08
N ASP A 802 0.71 15.40 17.22
CA ASP A 802 -0.63 14.99 16.78
C ASP A 802 -0.63 13.52 16.30
N TYR A 803 -1.64 13.10 15.53
CA TYR A 803 -1.61 11.86 14.77
C TYR A 803 -2.28 11.97 13.39
N ARG A 804 -1.78 11.20 12.42
CA ARG A 804 -2.39 11.02 11.09
C ARG A 804 -3.21 9.74 11.05
N PHE A 805 -4.30 9.76 10.28
CA PHE A 805 -5.13 8.60 10.01
C PHE A 805 -5.28 8.41 8.49
N THR A 806 -5.13 7.18 8.02
CA THR A 806 -5.42 6.79 6.64
C THR A 806 -5.95 5.36 6.59
N THR A 807 -6.42 4.93 5.41
CA THR A 807 -6.83 3.56 5.10
C THR A 807 -5.99 3.05 3.94
N ALA A 808 -5.47 1.83 4.04
CA ALA A 808 -4.67 1.24 2.97
C ALA A 808 -5.50 0.86 1.74
N THR A 809 -4.94 1.08 0.54
CA THR A 809 -5.54 0.71 -0.75
C THR A 809 -4.54 -0.10 -1.59
N SER A 810 -5.03 -0.85 -2.57
CA SER A 810 -4.20 -1.68 -3.47
C SER A 810 -3.18 -0.85 -4.26
N GLU A 811 -3.56 0.38 -4.61
CA GLU A 811 -2.76 1.27 -5.46
C GLU A 811 -1.61 1.99 -4.73
N TRP A 812 -1.50 1.86 -3.40
CA TRP A 812 -0.43 2.48 -2.62
C TRP A 812 0.96 2.12 -3.14
N THR A 813 1.74 3.14 -3.48
CA THR A 813 3.15 3.01 -3.87
C THR A 813 4.05 3.70 -2.85
N ALA A 814 5.37 3.58 -3.03
CA ALA A 814 6.34 4.39 -2.31
C ALA A 814 6.15 5.91 -2.52
N PHE A 815 5.54 6.35 -3.63
CA PHE A 815 5.16 7.76 -3.78
C PHE A 815 4.09 8.15 -2.75
N ASP A 816 3.01 7.39 -2.62
CA ASP A 816 1.85 7.68 -1.76
C ASP A 816 2.13 7.60 -0.26
N THR A 817 3.18 6.88 0.13
CA THR A 817 3.58 6.66 1.52
C THR A 817 4.85 7.39 1.91
N ILE A 818 5.86 7.41 1.03
CA ILE A 818 7.15 8.07 1.25
C ILE A 818 7.09 9.48 0.67
N GLY A 819 7.12 9.58 -0.66
CA GLY A 819 7.21 10.79 -1.47
C GLY A 819 7.90 10.52 -2.81
N GLY A 820 8.17 11.57 -3.60
CA GLY A 820 8.94 11.48 -4.85
C GLY A 820 8.87 12.75 -5.71
N TYR A 821 9.58 12.76 -6.84
CA TYR A 821 9.62 13.92 -7.75
C TYR A 821 8.26 14.26 -8.39
N VAL A 822 7.87 15.54 -8.38
CA VAL A 822 6.85 16.12 -9.28
C VAL A 822 7.39 17.34 -10.06
N PRO A 823 6.77 17.76 -11.18
CA PRO A 823 7.20 18.94 -11.93
C PRO A 823 7.08 20.25 -11.13
N SER A 824 8.07 21.12 -11.26
CA SER A 824 8.03 22.50 -10.75
C SER A 824 7.00 23.33 -11.53
N THR A 825 6.07 23.94 -10.80
CA THR A 825 5.01 24.77 -11.39
C THR A 825 5.53 26.15 -11.83
N GLY A 826 6.66 26.61 -11.26
CA GLY A 826 7.22 27.94 -11.50
C GLY A 826 8.05 28.12 -12.79
N ASP A 827 8.49 27.03 -13.43
CA ASP A 827 9.38 27.09 -14.61
C ASP A 827 8.79 26.47 -15.90
N GLY A 828 7.56 25.94 -15.81
CA GLY A 828 6.91 25.18 -16.87
C GLY A 828 7.27 23.68 -16.86
N GLY A 829 7.56 23.10 -15.70
CA GLY A 829 7.80 21.68 -15.51
C GLY A 829 9.13 21.18 -16.09
N GLN A 830 10.19 21.99 -16.05
CA GLN A 830 11.52 21.58 -16.52
C GLN A 830 12.43 21.15 -15.37
N GLU A 831 12.29 21.77 -14.20
CA GLU A 831 12.80 21.29 -12.92
C GLU A 831 11.78 20.35 -12.25
N LEU A 832 12.28 19.42 -11.43
CA LEU A 832 11.47 18.56 -10.57
C LEU A 832 11.67 18.98 -9.12
N LEU A 833 10.61 18.89 -8.32
CA LEU A 833 10.58 19.25 -6.91
C LEU A 833 9.96 18.14 -6.05
N PHE A 834 10.50 18.09 -4.84
CA PHE A 834 10.14 17.40 -3.61
C PHE A 834 8.57 17.10 -3.57
N GLU A 835 8.05 15.84 -3.24
CA GLU A 835 6.74 15.38 -2.55
C GLU A 835 6.51 14.49 -1.16
N PRO A 836 6.83 14.60 0.24
CA PRO A 836 6.44 13.48 1.10
C PRO A 836 4.97 13.38 1.31
N ARG A 837 4.51 12.17 1.06
CA ARG A 837 3.18 11.77 1.41
C ARG A 837 3.21 11.27 2.86
N LEU A 838 2.46 10.21 3.13
CA LEU A 838 1.95 9.89 4.46
C LEU A 838 2.99 9.87 5.60
N PHE A 839 4.09 9.13 5.44
CA PHE A 839 4.99 8.75 6.52
C PHE A 839 5.93 9.88 6.89
N LEU A 840 6.55 10.52 5.90
CA LEU A 840 7.55 11.56 6.11
C LEU A 840 6.93 12.83 6.73
N LYS A 841 5.66 13.17 6.42
CA LYS A 841 4.92 14.23 7.11
C LYS A 841 4.78 14.04 8.62
N CYS A 842 4.88 12.81 9.13
CA CYS A 842 4.86 12.55 10.57
C CYS A 842 6.11 13.10 11.31
N PHE A 843 7.16 13.50 10.59
CA PHE A 843 8.45 13.93 11.16
C PHE A 843 8.84 15.37 10.80
N ARG A 844 8.43 15.86 9.62
CA ARG A 844 8.66 17.24 9.22
C ARG A 844 7.57 17.74 8.27
N GLN A 845 7.12 18.96 8.53
CA GLN A 845 6.36 19.85 7.64
C GLN A 845 7.16 21.17 7.59
N ASP A 846 6.55 22.33 7.77
CA ASP A 846 7.27 23.63 7.88
C ASP A 846 8.20 23.67 9.10
N ARG A 847 7.93 22.82 10.10
CA ARG A 847 8.78 22.53 11.25
C ARG A 847 8.97 21.02 11.45
N VAL A 848 9.92 20.66 12.31
CA VAL A 848 10.00 19.31 12.87
C VAL A 848 8.77 19.02 13.74
N VAL A 849 8.19 17.83 13.52
CA VAL A 849 7.04 17.28 14.25
C VAL A 849 7.31 15.83 14.64
N ASN A 850 6.43 15.23 15.44
CA ASN A 850 6.43 13.82 15.76
C ASN A 850 4.97 13.38 15.96
N GLU A 851 4.30 13.12 14.85
CA GLU A 851 2.89 12.77 14.79
C GLU A 851 2.74 11.26 14.62
N TRP A 852 1.96 10.58 15.46
CA TRP A 852 1.75 9.13 15.32
C TRP A 852 0.97 8.81 14.03
N LEU A 853 1.10 7.59 13.51
CA LEU A 853 0.42 7.18 12.28
C LEU A 853 -0.55 6.03 12.54
N ILE A 854 -1.79 6.16 12.04
CA ILE A 854 -2.79 5.10 12.01
C ILE A 854 -3.05 4.65 10.57
N ILE A 855 -2.99 3.34 10.31
CA ILE A 855 -3.35 2.73 9.02
C ILE A 855 -4.47 1.71 9.22
N ASP A 856 -5.67 2.01 8.73
CA ASP A 856 -6.81 1.10 8.74
C ASP A 856 -6.70 0.07 7.59
N GLU A 857 -7.10 -1.18 7.86
CA GLU A 857 -7.11 -2.29 6.89
C GLU A 857 -5.80 -2.50 6.11
N ILE A 858 -4.66 -2.48 6.83
CA ILE A 858 -3.29 -2.45 6.27
C ILE A 858 -2.96 -3.58 5.29
N ASN A 859 -3.70 -4.69 5.34
CA ASN A 859 -3.59 -5.83 4.42
C ASN A 859 -4.12 -5.55 2.99
N ARG A 860 -4.78 -4.41 2.75
CA ARG A 860 -5.32 -4.03 1.43
C ARG A 860 -4.31 -3.41 0.47
N SER A 861 -3.11 -3.10 0.96
CA SER A 861 -1.98 -2.55 0.19
C SER A 861 -0.85 -3.57 0.10
N ASP A 862 -0.09 -3.53 -1.00
CA ASP A 862 1.25 -4.11 -1.01
C ASP A 862 2.18 -3.27 -0.12
N ILE A 863 2.23 -3.64 1.16
CA ILE A 863 3.02 -2.93 2.17
C ILE A 863 4.52 -3.07 1.91
N ASP A 864 4.99 -4.12 1.22
CA ASP A 864 6.42 -4.24 0.91
C ASP A 864 6.81 -3.30 -0.24
N LYS A 865 5.99 -3.19 -1.29
CA LYS A 865 6.11 -2.17 -2.35
C LYS A 865 5.92 -0.73 -1.84
N ALA A 866 4.99 -0.52 -0.90
CA ALA A 866 4.67 0.81 -0.39
C ALA A 866 5.65 1.29 0.70
N PHE A 867 6.05 0.44 1.65
CA PHE A 867 6.92 0.86 2.76
C PHE A 867 8.41 0.68 2.47
N GLY A 868 8.81 -0.20 1.55
CA GLY A 868 10.17 -0.32 1.02
C GLY A 868 11.30 -0.03 2.03
N GLN A 869 11.94 1.13 1.92
CA GLN A 869 13.10 1.51 2.72
C GLN A 869 12.77 1.93 4.16
N LEU A 870 11.50 2.25 4.49
CA LEU A 870 11.06 2.50 5.88
C LEU A 870 11.31 1.30 6.80
N PHE A 871 11.57 0.13 6.22
CA PHE A 871 11.99 -1.05 6.95
C PHE A 871 13.26 -0.85 7.79
N SER A 872 14.23 -0.05 7.35
CA SER A 872 15.39 0.31 8.19
C SER A 872 14.93 1.14 9.39
N VAL A 873 14.06 2.12 9.14
CA VAL A 873 13.56 3.10 10.12
C VAL A 873 12.65 2.46 11.17
N LEU A 874 11.76 1.56 10.76
CA LEU A 874 10.93 0.73 11.63
C LEU A 874 11.74 -0.36 12.37
N SER A 875 13.02 -0.57 12.04
CA SER A 875 13.98 -1.32 12.90
C SER A 875 14.66 -0.43 13.95
N GLY A 876 14.66 0.89 13.76
CA GLY A 876 15.40 1.86 14.57
C GLY A 876 16.69 2.38 13.93
N ASP A 877 16.98 2.02 12.68
CA ASP A 877 18.17 2.48 11.94
C ASP A 877 17.85 3.76 11.14
N SER A 878 18.86 4.58 10.82
CA SER A 878 18.69 5.69 9.85
C SER A 878 18.81 5.15 8.42
N THR A 879 18.23 5.83 7.44
CA THR A 879 18.33 5.44 6.01
C THR A 879 18.15 6.63 5.08
N GLU A 880 18.60 6.49 3.83
CA GLU A 880 18.47 7.43 2.73
C GLU A 880 17.44 6.87 1.69
N LEU A 881 16.52 7.69 1.14
CA LEU A 881 15.40 7.28 0.22
C LEU A 881 15.36 8.02 -1.17
N PRO A 882 15.24 7.42 -2.37
CA PRO A 882 16.05 7.69 -3.59
C PRO A 882 15.90 9.01 -4.42
N TYR A 883 15.80 10.21 -3.85
CA TYR A 883 15.52 11.44 -4.65
C TYR A 883 16.11 12.81 -4.15
N GLU A 884 17.15 13.41 -4.74
CA GLU A 884 17.86 14.60 -4.16
C GLU A 884 17.23 16.01 -4.38
N ARG A 885 17.39 16.93 -3.38
CA ARG A 885 17.28 18.41 -3.49
C ARG A 885 18.66 19.13 -3.50
N ASP A 886 18.77 20.31 -2.86
CA ASP A 886 20.01 20.92 -2.34
C ASP A 886 20.86 19.90 -1.57
N ARG A 887 20.21 18.97 -0.88
CA ARG A 887 20.80 17.72 -0.40
C ARG A 887 19.89 16.55 -0.74
N THR A 888 20.51 15.41 -0.94
CA THR A 888 20.30 14.22 -0.11
C THR A 888 19.31 14.43 1.06
N VAL A 889 18.05 13.98 0.93
CA VAL A 889 17.09 13.93 2.03
C VAL A 889 16.98 12.57 2.75
N GLU A 890 17.06 12.61 4.07
CA GLU A 890 17.42 11.46 4.91
C GLU A 890 16.36 11.18 6.00
N LEU A 891 16.09 9.91 6.30
CA LEU A 891 15.38 9.53 7.52
C LEU A 891 16.38 9.26 8.66
N ARG A 892 16.46 10.20 9.59
CA ARG A 892 17.39 10.18 10.73
C ARG A 892 16.71 9.60 11.96
N SER A 893 17.01 8.34 12.27
CA SER A 893 16.52 7.67 13.48
C SER A 893 17.32 8.12 14.70
N LEU A 894 16.63 8.67 15.71
CA LEU A 894 17.24 9.35 16.85
C LEU A 894 17.23 8.52 18.13
N SER A 895 18.03 8.93 19.12
CA SER A 895 18.17 8.22 20.38
C SER A 895 18.30 9.18 21.56
N ASN A 896 18.08 8.70 22.79
CA ASN A 896 18.38 9.45 24.02
C ASN A 896 19.88 9.73 24.23
N SER A 897 20.74 9.35 23.28
CA SER A 897 22.17 9.63 23.22
C SER A 897 22.56 10.69 22.17
N THR A 898 21.63 11.11 21.30
CA THR A 898 21.84 12.13 20.27
C THR A 898 22.18 13.48 20.93
N THR A 899 23.19 14.20 20.41
CA THR A 899 23.71 15.42 21.03
C THR A 899 22.96 16.69 20.60
N ASP A 900 23.13 17.77 21.35
CA ASP A 900 22.48 19.05 21.01
C ASP A 900 23.02 19.65 19.70
N GLU A 901 24.27 19.34 19.33
CA GLU A 901 24.83 19.66 18.01
C GLU A 901 24.18 18.85 16.88
N GLU A 902 23.99 17.53 17.06
CA GLU A 902 23.32 16.65 16.08
C GLU A 902 21.84 17.05 15.89
N LEU A 903 21.15 17.42 16.98
CA LEU A 903 19.77 17.92 16.90
C LEU A 903 19.69 19.27 16.18
N ALA A 904 20.66 20.16 16.37
CA ALA A 904 20.74 21.44 15.65
C ALA A 904 21.00 21.23 14.15
N GLU A 905 21.92 20.34 13.78
CA GLU A 905 22.19 19.98 12.38
C GLU A 905 20.93 19.43 11.69
N ILE A 906 20.21 18.53 12.36
CA ILE A 906 18.98 17.93 11.83
C ILE A 906 17.87 18.97 11.67
N ILE A 907 17.57 19.76 12.71
CA ILE A 907 16.47 20.75 12.62
C ILE A 907 16.74 21.75 11.50
N GLY A 908 17.98 22.24 11.39
CA GLY A 908 18.42 23.21 10.38
C GLY A 908 18.61 22.63 8.98
N ASN A 909 18.55 21.30 8.83
CA ASN A 909 18.47 20.65 7.52
C ASN A 909 17.00 20.38 7.18
N PRO A 910 16.36 21.08 6.22
CA PRO A 910 15.01 20.73 5.77
C PRO A 910 14.97 19.29 5.23
N ASP A 911 16.13 18.85 4.73
CA ASP A 911 16.40 17.57 4.12
C ASP A 911 16.78 16.49 5.16
N ALA A 912 16.34 16.62 6.43
CA ALA A 912 16.48 15.58 7.44
C ALA A 912 15.17 15.34 8.21
N PHE A 913 14.67 14.11 8.20
CA PHE A 913 13.40 13.70 8.78
C PHE A 913 13.65 12.92 10.08
N PRO A 914 13.44 13.53 11.27
CA PRO A 914 13.84 12.94 12.55
C PRO A 914 12.82 11.94 13.09
N VAL A 915 13.14 10.65 13.02
CA VAL A 915 12.30 9.59 13.63
C VAL A 915 12.71 9.38 15.08
N THR A 916 11.80 9.66 16.01
CA THR A 916 12.11 9.61 17.43
C THR A 916 11.62 8.32 18.11
N PRO A 917 12.26 7.86 19.20
CA PRO A 917 11.78 6.72 20.00
C PRO A 917 10.41 6.94 20.66
N SER A 918 9.79 8.11 20.57
CA SER A 918 8.40 8.32 20.98
C SER A 918 7.38 8.00 19.89
N TRP A 919 7.77 8.01 18.62
CA TRP A 919 6.88 7.80 17.48
C TRP A 919 6.32 6.38 17.40
N ARG A 920 5.06 6.22 16.96
CA ARG A 920 4.45 4.90 16.72
C ARG A 920 3.57 4.87 15.48
N LEU A 921 3.68 3.77 14.74
CA LEU A 921 2.67 3.27 13.82
C LEU A 921 1.71 2.33 14.56
N ILE A 922 0.41 2.51 14.32
CA ILE A 922 -0.68 1.63 14.76
C ILE A 922 -1.50 1.25 13.53
N ALA A 923 -1.73 -0.04 13.30
CA ALA A 923 -2.51 -0.51 12.17
C ALA A 923 -3.72 -1.35 12.59
N THR A 924 -4.68 -1.53 11.69
CA THR A 924 -5.78 -2.50 11.85
C THR A 924 -5.83 -3.49 10.68
N MET A 925 -6.41 -4.67 10.94
CA MET A 925 -6.46 -5.77 9.98
C MET A 925 -7.71 -6.64 10.18
N ASN A 926 -8.53 -6.78 9.13
CA ASN A 926 -9.56 -7.82 9.05
C ASN A 926 -8.96 -9.21 8.79
N THR A 927 -9.32 -10.19 9.62
CA THR A 927 -8.83 -11.58 9.53
C THR A 927 -9.69 -12.50 8.67
N TYR A 928 -10.61 -11.96 7.85
CA TYR A 928 -11.64 -12.74 7.14
C TYR A 928 -11.87 -12.31 5.68
N ASP A 929 -11.22 -11.25 5.22
CA ASP A 929 -11.31 -10.81 3.83
C ASP A 929 -10.55 -11.85 2.98
N LYS A 930 -11.28 -12.57 2.10
CA LYS A 930 -10.84 -13.87 1.54
C LYS A 930 -10.37 -13.82 0.08
N THR A 931 -10.43 -12.64 -0.52
CA THR A 931 -10.11 -12.38 -1.92
C THR A 931 -9.07 -11.28 -1.96
N SER A 932 -7.87 -11.61 -2.41
CA SER A 932 -6.76 -10.69 -2.71
C SER A 932 -6.45 -9.66 -1.62
N LEU A 933 -5.64 -10.07 -0.65
CA LEU A 933 -4.92 -9.19 0.26
C LEU A 933 -3.44 -9.56 0.19
N TYR A 934 -2.56 -8.56 0.24
CA TYR A 934 -1.13 -8.79 0.08
C TYR A 934 -0.53 -9.42 1.35
N GLU A 935 0.29 -10.47 1.19
CA GLU A 935 0.99 -11.09 2.32
C GLU A 935 2.15 -10.19 2.79
N MET A 936 1.95 -9.47 3.90
CA MET A 936 3.01 -8.66 4.51
C MET A 936 4.27 -9.49 4.80
N SER A 937 5.46 -9.01 4.43
CA SER A 937 6.70 -9.71 4.72
C SER A 937 6.93 -9.97 6.22
N TYR A 938 7.61 -11.08 6.52
CA TYR A 938 8.11 -11.36 7.86
C TYR A 938 9.04 -10.25 8.38
N ALA A 939 9.73 -9.54 7.48
CA ALA A 939 10.56 -8.40 7.82
C ALA A 939 9.74 -7.23 8.40
N PHE A 940 8.60 -6.91 7.78
CA PHE A 940 7.61 -5.96 8.33
C PHE A 940 7.03 -6.49 9.65
N MET A 941 6.42 -7.68 9.63
CA MET A 941 5.66 -8.23 10.77
C MET A 941 6.43 -8.23 12.10
N ARG A 942 7.71 -8.63 12.11
CA ARG A 942 8.53 -8.70 13.34
C ARG A 942 8.75 -7.34 14.04
N ARG A 943 8.47 -6.21 13.36
CA ARG A 943 8.63 -4.84 13.89
C ARG A 943 7.45 -4.41 14.75
N PHE A 944 6.30 -5.06 14.60
CA PHE A 944 5.06 -4.80 15.35
C PHE A 944 4.88 -5.78 16.51
N ASN A 945 3.91 -5.49 17.37
CA ASN A 945 3.23 -6.48 18.18
C ASN A 945 1.77 -6.61 17.72
N PHE A 946 1.29 -7.85 17.61
CA PHE A 946 -0.07 -8.15 17.15
C PHE A 946 -1.01 -8.31 18.35
N VAL A 947 -2.05 -7.47 18.40
CA VAL A 947 -3.03 -7.47 19.50
C VAL A 947 -4.39 -7.89 18.94
N HIS A 948 -4.93 -9.01 19.44
CA HIS A 948 -6.16 -9.58 18.90
C HIS A 948 -7.42 -9.01 19.57
N VAL A 949 -8.25 -8.34 18.77
CA VAL A 949 -9.51 -7.71 19.17
C VAL A 949 -10.67 -8.57 18.66
N GLY A 950 -10.88 -9.70 19.34
CA GLY A 950 -11.89 -10.71 18.99
C GLY A 950 -13.30 -10.43 19.51
N VAL A 951 -14.23 -11.34 19.20
CA VAL A 951 -15.58 -11.40 19.77
C VAL A 951 -15.55 -12.27 21.03
N PRO A 952 -16.14 -11.86 22.17
CA PRO A 952 -16.14 -12.65 23.39
C PRO A 952 -17.04 -13.90 23.28
N PRO A 953 -16.89 -14.90 24.17
CA PRO A 953 -17.73 -16.09 24.18
C PRO A 953 -19.23 -15.75 24.27
N LEU A 954 -19.96 -15.99 23.19
CA LEU A 954 -21.41 -15.72 23.08
C LEU A 954 -22.28 -16.81 23.75
N THR A 955 -21.66 -17.75 24.47
CA THR A 955 -22.32 -18.82 25.22
C THR A 955 -21.64 -19.05 26.57
N THR A 956 -22.43 -19.43 27.57
CA THR A 956 -22.02 -19.86 28.91
C THR A 956 -22.60 -21.25 29.19
N ASP A 957 -22.27 -21.85 30.35
CA ASP A 957 -22.84 -23.16 30.75
C ASP A 957 -24.38 -23.18 30.80
N ASP A 958 -25.02 -22.01 30.95
CA ASP A 958 -26.48 -21.83 31.00
C ASP A 958 -27.12 -21.49 29.63
N GLY A 959 -26.34 -21.38 28.55
CA GLY A 959 -26.81 -21.17 27.17
C GLY A 959 -26.23 -19.92 26.47
N VAL A 960 -26.96 -19.33 25.53
CA VAL A 960 -26.56 -18.08 24.86
C VAL A 960 -26.44 -16.92 25.87
N ARG A 961 -25.34 -16.19 25.80
CA ARG A 961 -24.92 -15.14 26.74
C ARG A 961 -25.66 -13.81 26.50
N THR A 962 -26.96 -13.81 26.78
CA THR A 962 -27.83 -12.62 26.62
C THR A 962 -27.39 -11.41 27.46
N SER A 963 -26.66 -11.65 28.56
CA SER A 963 -26.08 -10.62 29.43
C SER A 963 -25.13 -9.65 28.72
N LEU A 964 -24.58 -9.99 27.54
CA LEU A 964 -23.76 -9.10 26.72
C LEU A 964 -24.56 -7.92 26.12
N LEU A 965 -25.87 -8.08 25.92
CA LEU A 965 -26.75 -7.08 25.29
C LEU A 965 -27.86 -6.55 26.22
N ASP A 966 -27.82 -6.88 27.51
CA ASP A 966 -28.83 -6.46 28.49
C ASP A 966 -28.67 -4.96 28.85
N PRO A 967 -29.66 -4.08 28.53
CA PRO A 967 -29.56 -2.65 28.81
C PRO A 967 -29.66 -2.26 30.29
N ASP A 968 -30.10 -3.17 31.15
CA ASP A 968 -30.12 -3.00 32.61
C ASP A 968 -28.96 -3.77 33.30
N GLY A 969 -28.02 -4.31 32.52
CA GLY A 969 -26.79 -4.93 32.97
C GLY A 969 -25.73 -3.95 33.49
N THR A 970 -24.50 -4.45 33.69
CA THR A 970 -23.35 -3.65 34.13
C THR A 970 -22.13 -3.98 33.29
N ASP A 971 -21.58 -2.99 32.60
CA ASP A 971 -20.38 -3.11 31.76
C ASP A 971 -20.51 -4.19 30.68
N ASN A 972 -21.25 -3.85 29.63
CA ASN A 972 -21.53 -4.67 28.45
C ASN A 972 -21.78 -3.79 27.20
N TYR A 973 -21.92 -4.41 26.02
CA TYR A 973 -22.14 -3.69 24.76
C TYR A 973 -23.36 -2.77 24.81
N ALA A 974 -24.49 -3.22 25.38
CA ALA A 974 -25.69 -2.39 25.46
C ALA A 974 -25.48 -1.15 26.34
N THR A 975 -24.79 -1.26 27.48
CA THR A 975 -24.48 -0.10 28.33
C THR A 975 -23.48 0.87 27.67
N ALA A 976 -22.52 0.37 26.89
CA ALA A 976 -21.61 1.21 26.11
C ALA A 976 -22.33 1.95 24.97
N TRP A 977 -23.25 1.27 24.27
CA TRP A 977 -24.12 1.87 23.26
C TRP A 977 -25.09 2.90 23.82
N LEU A 978 -25.59 2.71 25.05
CA LEU A 978 -26.46 3.68 25.73
C LEU A 978 -25.70 4.91 26.23
N ALA A 979 -24.39 4.80 26.49
CA ALA A 979 -23.54 5.95 26.81
C ALA A 979 -23.31 6.87 25.58
N ASP A 980 -23.44 6.33 24.37
CA ASP A 980 -23.41 7.03 23.08
C ASP A 980 -24.82 7.53 22.69
N ASP A 981 -25.84 6.66 22.78
CA ASP A 981 -27.21 6.92 22.35
C ASP A 981 -28.26 6.24 23.27
N GLU A 982 -28.58 6.90 24.39
CA GLU A 982 -29.64 6.45 25.34
C GLU A 982 -31.04 6.34 24.68
N SER A 983 -31.26 6.89 23.48
CA SER A 983 -32.54 6.72 22.76
C SER A 983 -32.78 5.26 22.33
N LEU A 984 -31.74 4.43 22.29
CA LEU A 984 -31.83 3.01 21.99
C LEU A 984 -32.40 2.15 23.14
N ARG A 985 -32.54 2.68 24.37
CA ARG A 985 -33.00 1.89 25.53
C ARG A 985 -34.33 1.16 25.31
N PRO A 986 -35.38 1.77 24.70
CA PRO A 986 -36.65 1.10 24.49
C PRO A 986 -36.57 -0.06 23.51
N ILE A 987 -35.78 0.06 22.44
CA ILE A 987 -35.61 -1.03 21.45
C ILE A 987 -34.72 -2.14 22.01
N LEU A 988 -33.60 -1.81 22.67
CA LEU A 988 -32.74 -2.76 23.36
C LEU A 988 -33.55 -3.64 24.32
N ALA A 989 -34.37 -3.03 25.18
CA ALA A 989 -35.19 -3.74 26.17
C ALA A 989 -36.28 -4.66 25.56
N ASP A 990 -36.66 -4.44 24.29
CA ASP A 990 -37.60 -5.31 23.55
C ASP A 990 -36.87 -6.47 22.84
N VAL A 991 -35.70 -6.22 22.23
CA VAL A 991 -35.09 -7.16 21.26
C VAL A 991 -33.82 -7.88 21.74
N TYR A 992 -33.15 -7.43 22.82
CA TYR A 992 -31.81 -7.94 23.15
C TYR A 992 -31.68 -9.48 23.27
N PRO A 993 -32.66 -10.25 23.80
CA PRO A 993 -32.51 -11.71 23.91
C PRO A 993 -32.58 -12.39 22.54
N VAL A 994 -33.40 -11.85 21.64
CA VAL A 994 -33.58 -12.35 20.25
C VAL A 994 -32.35 -12.00 19.42
N VAL A 995 -31.83 -10.78 19.56
CA VAL A 995 -30.63 -10.32 18.86
C VAL A 995 -29.36 -11.02 19.37
N ALA A 996 -29.27 -11.36 20.67
CA ALA A 996 -28.15 -12.16 21.20
C ALA A 996 -28.13 -13.58 20.61
N VAL A 997 -29.30 -14.23 20.47
CA VAL A 997 -29.40 -15.55 19.79
C VAL A 997 -29.08 -15.43 18.30
N LEU A 998 -29.54 -14.37 17.63
CA LEU A 998 -29.20 -14.11 16.23
C LEU A 998 -27.67 -13.95 16.04
N TRP A 999 -27.03 -13.13 16.86
CA TRP A 999 -25.58 -12.91 16.83
C TRP A 999 -24.81 -14.21 17.09
N GLN A 1000 -25.22 -14.99 18.09
CA GLN A 1000 -24.62 -16.28 18.40
C GLN A 1000 -24.76 -17.28 17.24
N ARG A 1001 -25.94 -17.39 16.62
CA ARG A 1001 -26.17 -18.27 15.46
C ARG A 1001 -25.34 -17.90 14.24
N ILE A 1002 -25.14 -16.60 13.97
CA ILE A 1002 -24.26 -16.17 12.86
C ILE A 1002 -22.82 -16.59 13.16
N ASN A 1003 -22.34 -16.37 14.39
CA ASN A 1003 -20.98 -16.73 14.82
C ASN A 1003 -20.71 -18.25 14.89
N GLU A 1004 -21.73 -19.12 14.84
CA GLU A 1004 -21.53 -20.57 14.61
C GLU A 1004 -20.99 -20.88 13.20
N HIS A 1005 -21.15 -19.97 12.24
CA HIS A 1005 -20.79 -20.17 10.83
C HIS A 1005 -19.82 -19.12 10.27
N ARG A 1006 -19.89 -17.85 10.71
CA ARG A 1006 -18.91 -16.80 10.42
C ARG A 1006 -18.86 -15.77 11.56
N VAL A 1007 -17.66 -15.52 12.07
CA VAL A 1007 -17.47 -14.58 13.19
C VAL A 1007 -17.72 -13.15 12.73
N ILE A 1008 -18.65 -12.45 13.38
CA ILE A 1008 -19.00 -11.06 13.09
C ILE A 1008 -18.96 -10.21 14.36
N GLY A 1009 -18.39 -9.01 14.26
CA GLY A 1009 -18.25 -8.09 15.38
C GLY A 1009 -19.56 -7.45 15.86
N PRO A 1010 -19.54 -6.85 17.06
CA PRO A 1010 -20.68 -6.17 17.67
C PRO A 1010 -21.25 -5.00 16.85
N SER A 1011 -20.53 -4.38 15.90
CA SER A 1011 -21.09 -3.27 15.10
C SER A 1011 -22.30 -3.71 14.26
N ILE A 1012 -22.25 -4.85 13.59
CA ILE A 1012 -23.37 -5.37 12.78
C ILE A 1012 -24.60 -5.64 13.67
N VAL A 1013 -24.37 -5.99 14.94
CA VAL A 1013 -25.42 -6.17 15.95
C VAL A 1013 -26.04 -4.84 16.37
N TYR A 1014 -25.20 -3.82 16.58
CA TYR A 1014 -25.62 -2.44 16.82
C TYR A 1014 -26.46 -1.91 15.66
N ASP A 1015 -26.02 -2.12 14.42
CA ASP A 1015 -26.72 -1.70 13.20
C ASP A 1015 -28.08 -2.39 13.06
N ILE A 1016 -28.18 -3.69 13.38
CA ILE A 1016 -29.47 -4.41 13.47
C ILE A 1016 -30.39 -3.75 14.52
N ILE A 1017 -29.88 -3.36 15.68
CA ILE A 1017 -30.66 -2.74 16.75
C ILE A 1017 -31.13 -1.33 16.34
N ARG A 1018 -30.26 -0.52 15.72
CA ARG A 1018 -30.61 0.81 15.18
C ARG A 1018 -31.68 0.67 14.08
N TYR A 1019 -31.49 -0.26 13.14
CA TYR A 1019 -32.47 -0.57 12.09
C TYR A 1019 -33.84 -0.95 12.65
N LEU A 1020 -33.88 -1.86 13.62
CA LEU A 1020 -35.13 -2.29 14.27
C LEU A 1020 -35.84 -1.14 14.98
N GLY A 1021 -35.09 -0.20 15.58
CA GLY A 1021 -35.65 1.00 16.20
C GLY A 1021 -36.29 1.95 15.19
N SER A 1022 -35.64 2.18 14.04
CA SER A 1022 -36.18 3.02 12.96
C SER A 1022 -37.32 2.36 12.17
N TYR A 1023 -37.41 1.03 12.15
CA TYR A 1023 -38.43 0.31 11.37
C TYR A 1023 -39.84 0.42 11.96
N ASP A 1024 -39.99 0.63 13.28
CA ASP A 1024 -41.30 0.71 13.94
C ASP A 1024 -42.13 1.94 13.48
N ASP A 1025 -41.49 3.03 13.06
CA ASP A 1025 -42.15 4.20 12.47
C ASP A 1025 -42.79 3.89 11.09
N ALA A 1026 -42.35 2.83 10.40
CA ALA A 1026 -42.90 2.40 9.12
C ALA A 1026 -44.15 1.49 9.25
N GLY A 1027 -44.47 1.01 10.45
CA GLY A 1027 -45.70 0.25 10.73
C GLY A 1027 -45.74 -1.20 10.22
N GLY A 1028 -44.58 -1.81 9.94
CA GLY A 1028 -44.47 -3.26 9.72
C GLY A 1028 -44.52 -4.06 11.03
N SER A 1029 -44.26 -5.38 10.99
CA SER A 1029 -44.10 -6.18 12.21
C SER A 1029 -42.63 -6.41 12.58
N ARG A 1030 -42.34 -6.65 13.87
CA ARG A 1030 -40.98 -6.97 14.37
C ARG A 1030 -40.36 -8.19 13.64
N LYS A 1031 -41.18 -9.16 13.20
CA LYS A 1031 -40.78 -10.30 12.37
C LYS A 1031 -40.26 -9.84 11.00
N ASP A 1032 -41.00 -8.98 10.32
CA ASP A 1032 -40.63 -8.45 9.00
C ASP A 1032 -39.38 -7.57 9.11
N ALA A 1033 -39.30 -6.76 10.16
CA ALA A 1033 -38.16 -5.91 10.49
C ALA A 1033 -36.88 -6.73 10.71
N LEU A 1034 -36.93 -7.74 11.58
CA LEU A 1034 -35.77 -8.60 11.88
C LEU A 1034 -35.37 -9.45 10.66
N THR A 1035 -36.33 -9.93 9.88
CA THR A 1035 -36.05 -10.67 8.63
C THR A 1035 -35.39 -9.74 7.60
N SER A 1036 -35.84 -8.50 7.48
CA SER A 1036 -35.25 -7.50 6.58
C SER A 1036 -33.83 -7.15 7.03
N ALA A 1037 -33.60 -6.92 8.32
CA ALA A 1037 -32.29 -6.63 8.89
C ALA A 1037 -31.26 -7.76 8.64
N VAL A 1038 -31.67 -9.03 8.76
CA VAL A 1038 -30.80 -10.17 8.40
C VAL A 1038 -30.42 -10.13 6.91
N VAL A 1039 -31.38 -9.88 6.01
CA VAL A 1039 -31.12 -9.82 4.57
C VAL A 1039 -30.26 -8.59 4.19
N SER A 1040 -30.41 -7.45 4.85
CA SER A 1040 -29.68 -6.22 4.49
C SER A 1040 -28.32 -6.06 5.18
N LEU A 1041 -28.16 -6.58 6.41
CA LEU A 1041 -26.96 -6.35 7.24
C LEU A 1041 -26.13 -7.62 7.48
N VAL A 1042 -26.73 -8.80 7.40
CA VAL A 1042 -26.02 -10.08 7.62
C VAL A 1042 -25.64 -10.73 6.30
N TYR A 1043 -26.50 -10.76 5.28
CA TYR A 1043 -26.20 -11.49 4.04
C TYR A 1043 -24.95 -11.00 3.28
N PRO A 1044 -24.64 -9.69 3.16
CA PRO A 1044 -23.35 -9.24 2.62
C PRO A 1044 -22.17 -9.80 3.44
N GLN A 1045 -22.33 -9.90 4.76
CA GLN A 1045 -21.37 -10.50 5.68
C GLN A 1045 -21.29 -12.03 5.56
N LEU A 1046 -21.96 -12.68 4.58
CA LEU A 1046 -21.84 -14.11 4.26
C LEU A 1046 -21.18 -14.39 2.90
N GLU A 1047 -20.75 -13.35 2.17
CA GLU A 1047 -20.06 -13.46 0.89
C GLU A 1047 -18.68 -14.15 1.03
N GLY A 1048 -18.29 -15.00 0.08
CA GLY A 1048 -17.08 -15.83 0.19
C GLY A 1048 -17.16 -16.99 1.21
N MET A 1049 -18.33 -17.29 1.76
CA MET A 1049 -18.61 -18.56 2.46
C MET A 1049 -18.98 -19.66 1.46
N ARG A 1050 -18.71 -20.93 1.80
CA ARG A 1050 -19.14 -22.06 0.96
C ARG A 1050 -20.69 -22.13 0.95
N PRO A 1051 -21.35 -22.42 -0.19
CA PRO A 1051 -22.82 -22.50 -0.29
C PRO A 1051 -23.50 -23.35 0.80
N GLU A 1052 -22.94 -24.51 1.17
CA GLU A 1052 -23.50 -25.34 2.23
C GLU A 1052 -23.41 -24.69 3.63
N GLN A 1053 -22.39 -23.88 3.91
CA GLN A 1053 -22.30 -23.13 5.17
C GLN A 1053 -23.38 -22.03 5.23
N GLN A 1054 -23.63 -21.35 4.11
CA GLN A 1054 -24.73 -20.39 3.98
C GLN A 1054 -26.10 -21.09 4.16
N LYS A 1055 -26.33 -22.22 3.48
CA LYS A 1055 -27.54 -23.04 3.67
C LYS A 1055 -27.73 -23.46 5.13
N GLN A 1056 -26.66 -23.91 5.80
CA GLN A 1056 -26.72 -24.35 7.20
C GLN A 1056 -27.08 -23.21 8.15
N LEU A 1057 -26.46 -22.03 8.01
CA LEU A 1057 -26.82 -20.84 8.79
C LEU A 1057 -28.29 -20.45 8.56
N ILE A 1058 -28.73 -20.36 7.30
CA ILE A 1058 -30.11 -19.98 6.97
C ILE A 1058 -31.13 -21.02 7.48
N ARG A 1059 -30.73 -22.29 7.60
CA ARG A 1059 -31.51 -23.34 8.29
C ARG A 1059 -31.52 -23.10 9.82
N SER A 1060 -30.38 -22.88 10.48
CA SER A 1060 -30.28 -22.72 11.95
C SER A 1060 -30.93 -21.43 12.49
N LEU A 1061 -31.00 -20.37 11.67
CA LEU A 1061 -31.79 -19.16 11.96
C LEU A 1061 -33.31 -19.42 12.12
N THR A 1062 -33.80 -20.62 11.77
CA THR A 1062 -35.23 -20.97 11.86
C THR A 1062 -35.56 -21.94 13.01
N ASP A 1063 -34.59 -22.19 13.91
CA ASP A 1063 -34.76 -23.03 15.09
C ASP A 1063 -35.63 -22.41 16.20
N GLN A 1064 -36.22 -23.28 17.03
CA GLN A 1064 -37.12 -22.89 18.12
C GLN A 1064 -36.60 -23.34 19.49
N ASN A 1065 -36.78 -22.50 20.50
CA ASN A 1065 -36.41 -22.73 21.90
C ASN A 1065 -34.88 -22.90 22.13
N VAL A 1066 -34.08 -22.02 21.53
CA VAL A 1066 -32.64 -21.90 21.83
C VAL A 1066 -32.47 -21.53 23.31
N ALA A 1067 -31.63 -22.25 24.04
CA ALA A 1067 -31.38 -22.01 25.46
C ALA A 1067 -30.54 -20.74 25.68
N THR A 1068 -30.94 -19.90 26.63
CA THR A 1068 -30.22 -18.68 27.02
C THR A 1068 -30.23 -18.52 28.53
N GLU A 1069 -29.31 -17.70 29.07
CA GLU A 1069 -29.20 -17.36 30.49
C GLU A 1069 -30.54 -16.91 31.12
N ASN A 1070 -31.38 -16.22 30.33
CA ASN A 1070 -32.68 -15.70 30.76
C ASN A 1070 -33.88 -16.58 30.35
N GLY A 1071 -33.62 -17.82 29.90
CA GLY A 1071 -34.63 -18.80 29.47
C GLY A 1071 -34.63 -19.05 27.95
N PRO A 1072 -35.51 -19.94 27.45
CA PRO A 1072 -35.54 -20.29 26.03
C PRO A 1072 -36.09 -19.16 25.16
N VAL A 1073 -35.36 -18.80 24.12
CA VAL A 1073 -35.71 -17.78 23.11
C VAL A 1073 -35.98 -18.46 21.76
N THR A 1074 -36.75 -17.82 20.87
CA THR A 1074 -37.04 -18.33 19.52
C THR A 1074 -36.88 -17.20 18.51
N LEU A 1075 -36.21 -17.47 17.39
CA LEU A 1075 -36.08 -16.53 16.28
C LEU A 1075 -37.36 -16.58 15.43
N ASP A 1076 -38.25 -15.59 15.57
CA ASP A 1076 -39.44 -15.48 14.73
C ASP A 1076 -39.11 -14.75 13.41
N LEU A 1077 -38.47 -15.47 12.47
CA LEU A 1077 -38.07 -14.98 11.14
C LEU A 1077 -38.95 -15.57 10.04
N ASP A 1078 -39.14 -14.88 8.90
CA ASP A 1078 -39.81 -15.50 7.75
C ASP A 1078 -38.82 -16.37 6.96
N LYS A 1079 -38.83 -17.67 7.27
CA LYS A 1079 -38.04 -18.69 6.57
C LYS A 1079 -38.18 -18.62 5.04
N SER A 1080 -39.39 -18.39 4.53
CA SER A 1080 -39.67 -18.36 3.10
C SER A 1080 -38.98 -17.17 2.44
N LEU A 1081 -39.06 -16.00 3.07
CA LEU A 1081 -38.39 -14.79 2.60
C LEU A 1081 -36.86 -14.90 2.70
N LEU A 1082 -36.33 -15.46 3.80
CA LEU A 1082 -34.89 -15.72 3.95
C LEU A 1082 -34.36 -16.66 2.86
N GLN A 1083 -35.04 -17.79 2.63
CA GLN A 1083 -34.63 -18.77 1.61
C GLN A 1083 -34.76 -18.21 0.19
N GLN A 1084 -35.82 -17.45 -0.11
CA GLN A 1084 -35.93 -16.73 -1.39
C GLN A 1084 -34.80 -15.72 -1.56
N LYS A 1085 -34.55 -14.87 -0.56
CA LYS A 1085 -33.51 -13.83 -0.65
C LYS A 1085 -32.10 -14.41 -0.71
N ALA A 1086 -31.88 -15.59 -0.14
CA ALA A 1086 -30.62 -16.30 -0.26
C ALA A 1086 -30.41 -16.93 -1.65
N ALA A 1087 -31.48 -17.41 -2.30
CA ALA A 1087 -31.43 -17.80 -3.70
C ALA A 1087 -31.19 -16.57 -4.61
N ASP A 1088 -31.83 -15.44 -4.32
CA ASP A 1088 -31.63 -14.17 -5.05
C ASP A 1088 -30.20 -13.63 -4.89
N PHE A 1089 -29.57 -13.75 -3.71
CA PHE A 1089 -28.30 -13.10 -3.37
C PHE A 1089 -27.06 -14.01 -3.53
N PHE A 1090 -27.17 -15.30 -3.24
CA PHE A 1090 -26.04 -16.26 -3.29
C PHE A 1090 -26.19 -17.32 -4.39
N GLY A 1091 -27.30 -17.32 -5.15
CA GLY A 1091 -27.61 -18.38 -6.13
C GLY A 1091 -27.94 -19.76 -5.54
N ILE A 1092 -28.08 -19.87 -4.21
CA ILE A 1092 -28.24 -21.18 -3.53
C ILE A 1092 -29.71 -21.63 -3.50
N THR A 1093 -29.96 -22.87 -3.94
CA THR A 1093 -31.29 -23.50 -3.81
C THR A 1093 -31.39 -24.35 -2.54
N PHE A 1094 -32.61 -24.61 -2.09
CA PHE A 1094 -32.89 -25.39 -0.87
C PHE A 1094 -33.65 -26.70 -1.17
N ASP A 1095 -33.56 -27.21 -2.41
CA ASP A 1095 -34.36 -28.31 -2.94
C ASP A 1095 -33.99 -29.72 -2.39
N ASP A 1096 -33.13 -29.79 -1.37
CA ASP A 1096 -32.61 -31.03 -0.78
C ASP A 1096 -33.67 -31.85 0.01
N ASP A 1097 -34.92 -31.37 0.13
CA ASP A 1097 -36.06 -32.01 0.85
C ASP A 1097 -36.90 -32.95 -0.07
N ALA A 1098 -36.26 -33.89 -0.79
CA ALA A 1098 -36.87 -34.74 -1.82
C ALA A 1098 -36.79 -36.28 -1.56
#